data_AF-A0A3S8XVC3-F1
#
_entry.id   AF-A0A3S8XVC3-F1
#
_cell.length_a   1.000
_cell.length_b   1.000
_cell.length_c   1.000
_cell.angle_alpha   90.00
_cell.angle_beta   90.00
_cell.angle_gamma   90.00
#
_symmetry.space_group_name_H-M   'P 1'
#
loop_
_entity.id
_entity.type
_entity.pdbx_description
1 polymer ?
#
loop_
_entity_poly.entity_id
_entity_poly.type
_entity_poly.pdbx_seq_one_letter_code
_entity_poly.pdbx_strand_id
1 'polypeptide(L)'
;MTAPGRRSSTFTRLLRHGFTDPSAAERLLDGAELAELRADPVLLEALGATADPDLALHGLVRLLEAQPDPTARQELLDTLIAAKPLRDRLLGVLGASEALGDHLARHAGDWQALVTYEPRDLHRGVEEFERGLAEATDPVSLRVAYRRCLLSIAARDVCGTIDVAETAAELADLATATLRAALALAEAAAPEDAARCRLAVIAMGKCGGHELNYVSDVDVIFVGEPADGVDVDETKALRAATALASHMMRICSETTVEGSIWPVDANLRPEGRNGPLVRTLSSHVAYYQRWAKTWEFQALLKARPVAGDPGLGAEYVAALQPLVWQAVDRENFVPDVQKMRRRVVENIPVAEVDRQLKLGPGGLRDVEFAVQLLQLVHGRADTSLHSGTTLDALEALAAGGYVGRVDAAQLDEAYRFLRSMEHRIQLHRLRRTHLVPEDEADLRRLGRSLGLRTDPVAGLLRAWRRHASVVRRLHEKLFYRPLLDAVAQLAPGEARLSPEAARERLVALGYADPAAALRHLEALASGVTRKAAIQRTLLPVLLGWFADSADPDTGLLNFRKVSDALGTTPWYLRLLRDEGAAAENLARVLSAGRLAPDLLMRAPEAVALLGDGVAGGLRPRGRAQLEQETLAAVRRADDAVQAVTAVRGVRRRELFRTAAADIVGSYGTEAQPVEADQGALVDLVGGAVSDLTAATLAGTLRAVVRDKWGDVLPTRFAIIGMGRFGGHELGYGSDADVLFVHEPRDGVDEREAGDAANKVVAEMRRLLQVPSADPPLLIDADLRPEGRSGPLVRTLKSYEAYYRRWSLGWESHALLRAEFVAGDEDLGRRFVELIDPLRYPAGGLTEDAVREIRRLKARMESERLPRGADPKLHAKLGPGGLSDVEWTVQLLQLRHGHEVAGLRTTRTRPALAAARDAGFVSAEHAETLDEAWVLATRVRNAVMLVRGRAGDTFPTDPRELAAVGRYLGHGSGHAGDMLDEYRRTARRARMVVEELFYA
;
A
#
# COMPACT_ATOMS: atom_id res chain seq x y z
N MET A 1 24.47 -25.75 -50.16
CA MET A 1 24.29 -25.36 -48.75
C MET A 1 24.97 -26.42 -47.89
N THR A 2 26.03 -26.03 -47.21
CA THR A 2 26.92 -26.87 -46.40
C THR A 2 26.22 -27.42 -45.15
N ALA A 3 26.46 -28.69 -44.86
CA ALA A 3 25.91 -29.41 -43.71
C ALA A 3 26.35 -28.79 -42.36
N PRO A 4 25.54 -28.86 -41.28
CA PRO A 4 25.94 -28.39 -39.96
C PRO A 4 27.04 -29.31 -39.40
N GLY A 5 28.21 -28.74 -39.13
CA GLY A 5 29.36 -29.45 -38.56
C GLY A 5 29.05 -30.09 -37.20
N ARG A 6 29.58 -31.30 -36.98
CA ARG A 6 29.59 -31.98 -35.67
C ARG A 6 30.24 -31.07 -34.61
N ARG A 7 29.49 -30.74 -33.54
CA ARG A 7 30.00 -29.98 -32.38
C ARG A 7 31.13 -30.76 -31.67
N SER A 8 32.17 -30.07 -31.21
CA SER A 8 33.37 -30.67 -30.57
C SER A 8 33.05 -31.29 -29.19
N SER A 9 33.87 -32.24 -28.72
CA SER A 9 33.75 -32.80 -27.37
C SER A 9 33.99 -31.76 -26.27
N THR A 10 34.84 -30.77 -26.55
CA THR A 10 35.18 -29.65 -25.66
C THR A 10 33.99 -28.73 -25.46
N PHE A 11 33.27 -28.37 -26.53
CA PHE A 11 32.05 -27.56 -26.48
C PHE A 11 31.00 -28.17 -25.53
N THR A 12 30.79 -29.49 -25.62
CA THR A 12 29.84 -30.20 -24.75
C THR A 12 30.30 -30.22 -23.29
N ARG A 13 31.61 -30.31 -23.04
CA ARG A 13 32.18 -30.26 -21.69
C ARG A 13 32.00 -28.87 -21.06
N LEU A 14 32.27 -27.79 -21.79
CA LEU A 14 32.08 -26.41 -21.33
C LEU A 14 30.60 -26.14 -20.98
N LEU A 15 29.66 -26.57 -21.81
CA LEU A 15 28.23 -26.49 -21.47
C LEU A 15 27.87 -27.19 -20.16
N ARG A 16 28.45 -28.36 -19.88
CA ARG A 16 28.22 -29.09 -18.62
C ARG A 16 28.78 -28.35 -17.40
N HIS A 17 29.88 -27.61 -17.56
CA HIS A 17 30.44 -26.75 -16.52
C HIS A 17 29.69 -25.40 -16.39
N GLY A 18 28.70 -25.14 -17.24
CA GLY A 18 27.78 -24.02 -17.07
C GLY A 18 28.14 -22.75 -17.84
N PHE A 19 29.12 -22.82 -18.75
CA PHE A 19 29.46 -21.75 -19.70
C PHE A 19 28.27 -21.46 -20.62
N THR A 20 28.02 -20.17 -20.84
CA THR A 20 26.93 -19.63 -21.66
C THR A 20 27.39 -19.31 -23.09
N ASP A 21 28.68 -19.01 -23.29
CA ASP A 21 29.33 -18.95 -24.61
C ASP A 21 30.51 -19.94 -24.69
N PRO A 22 30.23 -21.24 -24.87
CA PRO A 22 31.28 -22.26 -25.01
C PRO A 22 32.23 -22.00 -26.19
N SER A 23 31.79 -21.28 -27.23
CA SER A 23 32.62 -21.01 -28.40
C SER A 23 33.66 -19.93 -28.10
N ALA A 24 33.27 -18.88 -27.38
CA ALA A 24 34.22 -17.89 -26.88
C ALA A 24 35.18 -18.48 -25.85
N ALA A 25 34.66 -19.31 -24.93
CA ALA A 25 35.49 -19.99 -23.95
C ALA A 25 36.53 -20.92 -24.60
N GLU A 26 36.17 -21.68 -25.64
CA GLU A 26 37.12 -22.53 -26.39
C GLU A 26 38.24 -21.68 -27.02
N ARG A 27 37.90 -20.53 -27.62
CA ARG A 27 38.91 -19.59 -28.17
C ARG A 27 39.87 -19.03 -27.12
N LEU A 28 39.36 -18.69 -25.93
CA LEU A 28 40.20 -18.18 -24.83
C LEU A 28 41.11 -19.27 -24.27
N LEU A 29 40.62 -20.52 -24.16
CA LEU A 29 41.41 -21.66 -23.70
C LEU A 29 42.50 -22.07 -24.71
N ASP A 30 42.25 -21.91 -26.01
CA ASP A 30 43.26 -22.14 -27.06
C ASP A 30 44.26 -20.98 -27.22
N GLY A 31 44.10 -19.88 -26.46
CA GLY A 31 45.04 -18.76 -26.41
C GLY A 31 46.42 -19.16 -25.86
N ALA A 32 47.46 -18.40 -26.19
CA ALA A 32 48.84 -18.72 -25.83
C ALA A 32 49.07 -18.77 -24.31
N GLU A 33 48.26 -18.04 -23.55
CA GLU A 33 48.29 -17.91 -22.10
C GLU A 33 47.78 -19.17 -21.38
N LEU A 34 46.88 -19.94 -21.99
CA LEU A 34 46.19 -21.09 -21.37
C LEU A 34 46.31 -22.39 -22.17
N ALA A 35 47.00 -22.40 -23.31
CA ALA A 35 47.07 -23.53 -24.22
C ALA A 35 47.51 -24.85 -23.55
N GLU A 36 48.40 -24.79 -22.56
CA GLU A 36 48.88 -25.96 -21.81
C GLU A 36 47.83 -26.51 -20.82
N LEU A 37 46.90 -25.66 -20.37
CA LEU A 37 45.85 -25.98 -19.39
C LEU A 37 44.46 -26.10 -20.00
N ARG A 38 44.30 -25.95 -21.33
CA ARG A 38 43.00 -25.93 -22.04
C ARG A 38 42.10 -27.15 -21.78
N ALA A 39 42.69 -28.27 -21.39
CA ALA A 39 41.99 -29.51 -21.07
C ALA A 39 42.17 -29.97 -19.62
N ASP A 40 42.79 -29.15 -18.77
CA ASP A 40 43.01 -29.46 -17.37
C ASP A 40 41.66 -29.60 -16.63
N PRO A 41 41.39 -30.76 -16.01
CA PRO A 41 40.11 -31.00 -15.36
C PRO A 41 39.92 -30.16 -14.09
N VAL A 42 41.00 -29.83 -13.38
CA VAL A 42 40.95 -29.05 -12.13
C VAL A 42 40.54 -27.61 -12.41
N LEU A 43 41.11 -27.01 -13.47
CA LEU A 43 40.77 -25.66 -13.90
C LEU A 43 39.32 -25.57 -14.38
N LEU A 44 38.88 -26.50 -15.24
CA LEU A 44 37.51 -26.49 -15.79
C LEU A 44 36.45 -26.74 -14.71
N GLU A 45 36.73 -27.61 -13.74
CA GLU A 45 35.85 -27.82 -12.59
C GLU A 45 35.76 -26.55 -11.74
N ALA A 46 36.90 -25.91 -11.44
CA ALA A 46 36.93 -24.68 -10.64
C ALA A 46 36.23 -23.50 -11.34
N LEU A 47 36.43 -23.33 -12.65
CA LEU A 47 35.69 -22.33 -13.45
C LEU A 47 34.19 -22.64 -13.46
N GLY A 48 33.80 -23.91 -13.62
CA GLY A 48 32.39 -24.31 -13.58
C GLY A 48 31.74 -24.12 -12.20
N ALA A 49 32.55 -24.05 -11.15
CA ALA A 49 32.12 -23.76 -9.79
C ALA A 49 31.95 -22.25 -9.50
N THR A 50 32.25 -21.34 -10.42
CA THR A 50 32.04 -19.89 -10.18
C THR A 50 30.58 -19.46 -10.44
N ALA A 51 30.24 -18.22 -10.08
CA ALA A 51 28.93 -17.65 -10.39
C ALA A 51 28.71 -17.51 -11.90
N ASP A 52 29.72 -16.99 -12.61
CA ASP A 52 29.78 -16.87 -14.06
C ASP A 52 31.12 -17.44 -14.59
N PRO A 53 31.12 -18.65 -15.19
CA PRO A 53 32.33 -19.27 -15.71
C PRO A 53 32.96 -18.52 -16.89
N ASP A 54 32.14 -17.87 -17.73
CA ASP A 54 32.61 -17.11 -18.88
C ASP A 54 33.36 -15.85 -18.40
N LEU A 55 32.78 -15.13 -17.43
CA LEU A 55 33.41 -13.97 -16.80
C LEU A 55 34.70 -14.35 -16.05
N ALA A 56 34.69 -15.47 -15.32
CA ALA A 56 35.87 -15.95 -14.59
C ALA A 56 37.03 -16.26 -15.53
N LEU A 57 36.77 -16.95 -16.65
CA LEU A 57 37.77 -17.28 -17.65
C LEU A 57 38.31 -16.01 -18.33
N HIS A 58 37.42 -15.08 -18.70
CA HIS A 58 37.84 -13.82 -19.31
C HIS A 58 38.72 -12.99 -18.38
N GLY A 59 38.33 -12.87 -17.11
CA GLY A 59 39.13 -12.19 -16.08
C GLY A 59 40.49 -12.85 -15.84
N LEU A 60 40.54 -14.19 -15.85
CA LEU A 60 41.78 -14.93 -15.69
C LEU A 60 42.76 -14.67 -16.85
N VAL A 61 42.27 -14.71 -18.09
CA VAL A 61 43.10 -14.41 -19.27
C VAL A 61 43.66 -12.99 -19.19
N ARG A 62 42.83 -12.00 -18.87
CA ARG A 62 43.29 -10.61 -18.73
C ARG A 62 44.33 -10.43 -17.62
N LEU A 63 44.20 -11.16 -16.51
CA LEU A 63 45.20 -11.15 -15.44
C LEU A 63 46.53 -11.78 -15.90
N LEU A 64 46.50 -12.86 -16.69
CA LEU A 64 47.68 -13.52 -17.25
C LEU A 64 48.39 -12.66 -18.30
N GLU A 65 47.63 -11.96 -19.14
CA GLU A 65 48.12 -10.99 -20.12
C GLU A 65 48.80 -9.79 -19.44
N ALA A 66 48.27 -9.36 -18.28
CA ALA A 66 48.78 -8.23 -17.50
C ALA A 66 50.03 -8.55 -16.65
N GLN A 67 50.45 -9.81 -16.54
CA GLN A 67 51.68 -10.16 -15.82
C GLN A 67 52.91 -9.53 -16.51
N PRO A 68 53.89 -9.03 -15.74
CA PRO A 68 55.00 -8.24 -16.27
C PRO A 68 55.94 -9.04 -17.17
N ASP A 69 56.06 -10.35 -16.94
CA ASP A 69 56.94 -11.24 -17.68
C ASP A 69 56.45 -12.72 -17.65
N PRO A 70 57.03 -13.61 -18.48
CA PRO A 70 56.63 -15.01 -18.52
C PRO A 70 56.84 -15.79 -17.21
N THR A 71 57.78 -15.37 -16.36
CA THR A 71 58.06 -16.03 -15.07
C THR A 71 56.93 -15.77 -14.08
N ALA A 72 56.51 -14.50 -13.96
CA ALA A 72 55.37 -14.12 -13.13
C ALA A 72 54.07 -14.78 -13.60
N ARG A 73 53.89 -14.91 -14.93
CA ARG A 73 52.77 -15.65 -15.53
C ARG A 73 52.79 -17.12 -15.11
N GLN A 74 53.95 -17.78 -15.22
CA GLN A 74 54.08 -19.18 -14.83
C GLN A 74 53.85 -19.37 -13.32
N GLU A 75 54.36 -18.47 -12.48
CA GLU A 75 54.14 -18.50 -11.04
C GLU A 75 52.64 -18.45 -10.68
N LEU A 76 51.88 -17.55 -11.32
CA LEU A 76 50.44 -17.48 -11.14
C LEU A 76 49.74 -18.78 -11.57
N LEU A 77 50.10 -19.34 -12.73
CA LEU A 77 49.52 -20.59 -13.23
C LEU A 77 49.83 -21.78 -12.31
N ASP A 78 51.09 -21.94 -11.93
CA ASP A 78 51.54 -23.01 -11.03
C ASP A 78 50.82 -22.91 -9.69
N THR A 79 50.68 -21.70 -9.14
CA THR A 79 49.97 -21.47 -7.88
C THR A 79 48.47 -21.73 -8.02
N LEU A 80 47.85 -21.30 -9.13
CA LEU A 80 46.43 -21.57 -9.42
C LEU A 80 46.14 -23.08 -9.47
N ILE A 81 47.04 -23.89 -10.04
CA ILE A 81 46.85 -25.34 -10.12
C ILE A 81 47.16 -26.02 -8.79
N ALA A 82 48.28 -25.67 -8.15
CA ALA A 82 48.75 -26.32 -6.93
C ALA A 82 47.93 -25.95 -5.69
N ALA A 83 47.48 -24.70 -5.55
CA ALA A 83 46.84 -24.18 -4.34
C ALA A 83 45.33 -24.01 -4.51
N LYS A 84 44.55 -25.05 -4.13
CA LYS A 84 43.08 -25.00 -4.15
C LYS A 84 42.47 -23.76 -3.47
N PRO A 85 42.89 -23.32 -2.27
CA PRO A 85 42.31 -22.15 -1.63
C PRO A 85 42.47 -20.87 -2.44
N LEU A 86 43.65 -20.64 -3.05
CA LEU A 86 43.87 -19.51 -3.94
C LEU A 86 42.97 -19.62 -5.17
N ARG A 87 42.94 -20.80 -5.81
CA ARG A 87 42.16 -21.04 -7.01
C ARG A 87 40.69 -20.72 -6.82
N ASP A 88 40.07 -21.25 -5.77
CA ASP A 88 38.65 -21.05 -5.51
C ASP A 88 38.34 -19.57 -5.26
N ARG A 89 39.22 -18.86 -4.52
CA ARG A 89 39.07 -17.42 -4.24
C ARG A 89 39.23 -16.55 -5.47
N LEU A 90 40.33 -16.74 -6.21
CA LEU A 90 40.63 -15.95 -7.39
C LEU A 90 39.54 -16.14 -8.44
N LEU A 91 39.21 -17.39 -8.78
CA LEU A 91 38.17 -17.67 -9.77
C LEU A 91 36.77 -17.30 -9.25
N GLY A 92 36.51 -17.47 -7.96
CA GLY A 92 35.27 -17.05 -7.31
C GLY A 92 35.02 -15.55 -7.46
N VAL A 93 36.03 -14.71 -7.19
CA VAL A 93 35.93 -13.26 -7.40
C VAL A 93 35.79 -12.93 -8.88
N LEU A 94 36.64 -13.50 -9.74
CA LEU A 94 36.60 -13.21 -11.18
C LEU A 94 35.24 -13.60 -11.80
N GLY A 95 34.60 -14.66 -11.32
CA GLY A 95 33.26 -15.05 -11.77
C GLY A 95 32.11 -14.28 -11.12
N ALA A 96 32.36 -13.51 -10.04
CA ALA A 96 31.34 -12.74 -9.35
C ALA A 96 31.41 -11.24 -9.65
N SER A 97 32.60 -10.70 -9.96
CA SER A 97 32.85 -9.26 -10.10
C SER A 97 33.69 -8.93 -11.33
N GLU A 98 33.06 -8.25 -12.29
CA GLU A 98 33.73 -7.63 -13.43
C GLU A 98 34.69 -6.54 -12.97
N ALA A 99 34.25 -5.72 -12.01
CA ALA A 99 35.02 -4.58 -11.51
C ALA A 99 36.30 -4.99 -10.73
N LEU A 100 36.26 -6.08 -9.95
CA LEU A 100 37.48 -6.59 -9.31
C LEU A 100 38.40 -7.33 -10.30
N GLY A 101 37.84 -7.93 -11.37
CA GLY A 101 38.63 -8.43 -12.49
C GLY A 101 39.39 -7.31 -13.21
N ASP A 102 38.74 -6.17 -13.44
CA ASP A 102 39.38 -4.97 -14.01
C ASP A 102 40.49 -4.42 -13.11
N HIS A 103 40.27 -4.43 -11.78
CA HIS A 103 41.29 -4.03 -10.82
C HIS A 103 42.51 -4.95 -10.88
N LEU A 104 42.31 -6.27 -10.90
CA LEU A 104 43.38 -7.26 -11.03
C LEU A 104 44.12 -7.16 -12.37
N ALA A 105 43.44 -6.83 -13.47
CA ALA A 105 44.10 -6.61 -14.75
C ALA A 105 44.97 -5.33 -14.76
N ARG A 106 44.63 -4.32 -13.96
CA ARG A 106 45.41 -3.08 -13.84
C ARG A 106 46.55 -3.20 -12.82
N HIS A 107 46.29 -3.89 -11.70
CA HIS A 107 47.22 -4.09 -10.58
C HIS A 107 47.50 -5.59 -10.45
N ALA A 108 48.22 -6.14 -11.44
CA ALA A 108 48.39 -7.58 -11.63
C ALA A 108 49.16 -8.31 -10.53
N GLY A 109 49.74 -7.62 -9.54
CA GLY A 109 50.28 -8.24 -8.33
C GLY A 109 49.21 -8.50 -7.26
N ASP A 110 48.08 -7.81 -7.27
CA ASP A 110 47.15 -7.84 -6.13
C ASP A 110 46.46 -9.20 -5.93
N TRP A 111 46.57 -10.15 -6.87
CA TRP A 111 46.17 -11.55 -6.64
C TRP A 111 46.96 -12.21 -5.50
N GLN A 112 48.16 -11.74 -5.19
CA GLN A 112 48.98 -12.22 -4.08
C GLN A 112 48.29 -11.99 -2.73
N ALA A 113 47.40 -10.99 -2.63
CA ALA A 113 46.57 -10.78 -1.44
C ALA A 113 45.57 -11.92 -1.17
N LEU A 114 45.41 -12.86 -2.12
CA LEU A 114 44.56 -14.05 -1.99
C LEU A 114 45.34 -15.34 -1.65
N VAL A 115 46.68 -15.30 -1.68
CA VAL A 115 47.58 -16.45 -1.50
C VAL A 115 47.61 -16.93 -0.05
N THR A 116 47.78 -16.00 0.89
CA THR A 116 47.99 -16.35 2.30
C THR A 116 46.66 -16.48 3.02
N TYR A 117 46.51 -17.55 3.79
CA TYR A 117 45.45 -17.67 4.80
C TYR A 117 45.92 -18.59 5.93
N GLU A 118 46.42 -18.01 7.01
CA GLU A 118 46.42 -18.69 8.30
C GLU A 118 45.03 -18.55 8.96
N PRO A 119 44.66 -19.42 9.92
CA PRO A 119 43.43 -19.27 10.70
C PRO A 119 43.27 -17.91 11.41
N ARG A 120 44.36 -17.15 11.58
CA ARG A 120 44.34 -15.80 12.15
C ARG A 120 43.78 -14.75 11.18
N ASP A 121 43.75 -15.04 9.88
CA ASP A 121 43.24 -14.14 8.85
C ASP A 121 41.71 -14.22 8.72
N LEU A 122 41.03 -15.07 9.51
CA LEU A 122 39.58 -15.34 9.41
C LEU A 122 38.69 -14.15 9.79
N HIS A 123 39.18 -13.19 10.60
CA HIS A 123 38.42 -12.01 11.04
C HIS A 123 39.32 -10.78 11.05
N ARG A 124 39.33 -10.02 9.93
CA ARG A 124 40.17 -8.82 9.83
C ARG A 124 39.48 -7.66 10.55
N GLY A 125 40.00 -7.29 11.71
CA GLY A 125 39.57 -6.07 12.41
C GLY A 125 40.17 -4.81 11.79
N VAL A 126 39.74 -3.64 12.28
CA VAL A 126 40.22 -2.32 11.83
C VAL A 126 41.76 -2.23 11.75
N GLU A 127 42.48 -2.73 12.75
CA GLU A 127 43.96 -2.69 12.81
C GLU A 127 44.65 -3.42 11.65
N GLU A 128 44.05 -4.49 11.13
CA GLU A 128 44.60 -5.22 9.99
C GLU A 128 44.35 -4.49 8.67
N PHE A 129 43.18 -3.87 8.53
CA PHE A 129 42.92 -3.01 7.38
C PHE A 129 43.81 -1.76 7.42
N GLU A 130 44.05 -1.16 8.59
CA GLU A 130 45.01 -0.06 8.73
C GLU A 130 46.41 -0.46 8.27
N ARG A 131 46.89 -1.65 8.64
CA ARG A 131 48.16 -2.19 8.12
C ARG A 131 48.14 -2.38 6.60
N GLY A 132 47.02 -2.85 6.04
CA GLY A 132 46.86 -2.99 4.59
C GLY A 132 46.84 -1.65 3.84
N LEU A 133 46.44 -0.57 4.50
CA LEU A 133 46.39 0.79 3.95
C LEU A 133 47.63 1.64 4.29
N ALA A 134 48.54 1.15 5.14
CA ALA A 134 49.64 1.95 5.71
C ALA A 134 50.60 2.55 4.68
N GLU A 135 50.80 1.88 3.54
CA GLU A 135 51.67 2.34 2.46
C GLU A 135 51.02 3.41 1.56
N ALA A 136 49.74 3.75 1.79
CA ALA A 136 49.04 4.77 1.03
C ALA A 136 49.43 6.18 1.51
N THR A 137 50.17 6.92 0.67
CA THR A 137 50.64 8.28 0.96
C THR A 137 49.83 9.38 0.29
N ASP A 138 48.88 9.01 -0.58
CA ASP A 138 48.08 9.94 -1.36
C ASP A 138 46.71 9.33 -1.71
N PRO A 139 45.76 10.12 -2.22
CA PRO A 139 44.42 9.62 -2.55
C PRO A 139 44.41 8.46 -3.57
N VAL A 140 45.32 8.41 -4.53
CA VAL A 140 45.36 7.35 -5.56
C VAL A 140 45.87 6.06 -4.93
N SER A 141 46.99 6.09 -4.21
CA SER A 141 47.51 4.90 -3.52
C SER A 141 46.53 4.35 -2.47
N LEU A 142 45.76 5.21 -1.79
CA LEU A 142 44.71 4.79 -0.86
C LEU A 142 43.58 4.02 -1.55
N ARG A 143 43.19 4.42 -2.77
CA ARG A 143 42.17 3.70 -3.57
C ARG A 143 42.64 2.32 -3.98
N VAL A 144 43.89 2.19 -4.43
CA VAL A 144 44.48 0.91 -4.80
C VAL A 144 44.51 -0.03 -3.60
N ALA A 145 45.03 0.44 -2.46
CA ALA A 145 45.08 -0.32 -1.22
C ALA A 145 43.67 -0.72 -0.72
N TYR A 146 42.69 0.19 -0.78
CA TYR A 146 41.30 -0.13 -0.47
C TYR A 146 40.73 -1.24 -1.36
N ARG A 147 40.94 -1.18 -2.67
CA ARG A 147 40.47 -2.21 -3.62
C ARG A 147 41.12 -3.56 -3.37
N ARG A 148 42.41 -3.58 -2.99
CA ARG A 148 43.11 -4.80 -2.57
C ARG A 148 42.52 -5.41 -1.30
N CYS A 149 42.20 -4.60 -0.29
CA CYS A 149 41.51 -5.09 0.91
C CYS A 149 40.09 -5.59 0.58
N LEU A 150 39.36 -4.85 -0.26
CA LEU A 150 38.02 -5.23 -0.72
C LEU A 150 38.03 -6.56 -1.49
N LEU A 151 39.07 -6.81 -2.28
CA LEU A 151 39.30 -8.07 -2.98
C LEU A 151 39.38 -9.26 -2.01
N SER A 152 40.11 -9.12 -0.89
CA SER A 152 40.17 -10.15 0.15
C SER A 152 38.80 -10.40 0.82
N ILE A 153 38.01 -9.35 1.09
CA ILE A 153 36.65 -9.51 1.64
C ILE A 153 35.75 -10.22 0.63
N ALA A 154 35.74 -9.77 -0.63
CA ALA A 154 34.96 -10.36 -1.71
C ALA A 154 35.26 -11.84 -1.93
N ALA A 155 36.54 -12.22 -1.90
CA ALA A 155 36.95 -13.61 -2.04
C ALA A 155 36.36 -14.52 -0.96
N ARG A 156 36.25 -14.04 0.28
CA ARG A 156 35.71 -14.81 1.40
C ARG A 156 34.21 -14.92 1.38
N ASP A 157 33.55 -13.81 1.07
CA ASP A 157 32.11 -13.76 0.92
C ASP A 157 31.66 -14.70 -0.23
N VAL A 158 32.23 -14.57 -1.44
CA VAL A 158 31.82 -15.41 -2.60
C VAL A 158 32.15 -16.90 -2.43
N CYS A 159 33.16 -17.22 -1.62
CA CYS A 159 33.51 -18.62 -1.31
C CYS A 159 32.75 -19.16 -0.09
N GLY A 160 31.95 -18.34 0.61
CA GLY A 160 31.19 -18.73 1.78
C GLY A 160 32.06 -19.09 3.00
N THR A 161 33.27 -18.53 3.12
CA THR A 161 34.13 -18.73 4.30
C THR A 161 33.76 -17.82 5.46
N ILE A 162 33.03 -16.74 5.18
CA ILE A 162 32.38 -15.85 6.15
C ILE A 162 30.92 -15.68 5.74
N ASP A 163 30.06 -15.39 6.70
CA ASP A 163 28.66 -15.07 6.42
C ASP A 163 28.47 -13.59 6.05
N VAL A 164 27.22 -13.22 5.72
CA VAL A 164 26.90 -11.85 5.28
C VAL A 164 27.02 -10.81 6.39
N ALA A 165 26.81 -11.19 7.66
CA ALA A 165 26.95 -10.28 8.80
C ALA A 165 28.43 -10.00 9.06
N GLU A 166 29.27 -11.04 9.03
CA GLU A 166 30.73 -10.92 9.10
C GLU A 166 31.27 -10.07 7.93
N THR A 167 30.79 -10.32 6.71
CA THR A 167 31.15 -9.52 5.53
C THR A 167 30.79 -8.04 5.73
N ALA A 168 29.60 -7.75 6.24
CA ALA A 168 29.13 -6.38 6.44
C ALA A 168 29.90 -5.64 7.53
N ALA A 169 30.30 -6.35 8.59
CA ALA A 169 31.15 -5.83 9.65
C ALA A 169 32.55 -5.49 9.13
N GLU A 170 33.18 -6.40 8.38
CA GLU A 170 34.51 -6.15 7.80
C GLU A 170 34.52 -5.02 6.77
N LEU A 171 33.44 -4.87 5.98
CA LEU A 171 33.28 -3.73 5.08
C LEU A 171 33.21 -2.41 5.86
N ALA A 172 32.53 -2.39 7.01
CA ALA A 172 32.46 -1.23 7.90
C ALA A 172 33.80 -0.95 8.60
N ASP A 173 34.57 -1.99 8.94
CA ASP A 173 35.91 -1.87 9.52
C ASP A 173 36.92 -1.37 8.49
N LEU A 174 36.84 -1.84 7.24
CA LEU A 174 37.62 -1.29 6.13
C LEU A 174 37.24 0.18 5.87
N ALA A 175 35.96 0.54 5.93
CA ALA A 175 35.54 1.93 5.83
C ALA A 175 36.09 2.78 7.00
N THR A 176 36.14 2.23 8.21
CA THR A 176 36.73 2.85 9.40
C THR A 176 38.22 3.13 9.18
N ALA A 177 39.00 2.11 8.77
CA ALA A 177 40.42 2.26 8.47
C ALA A 177 40.66 3.27 7.33
N THR A 178 39.81 3.26 6.31
CA THR A 178 39.90 4.19 5.17
C THR A 178 39.62 5.63 5.61
N LEU A 179 38.62 5.87 6.48
CA LEU A 179 38.35 7.20 7.04
C LEU A 179 39.52 7.72 7.87
N ARG A 180 40.15 6.86 8.68
CA ARG A 180 41.34 7.22 9.47
C ARG A 180 42.52 7.57 8.58
N ALA A 181 42.80 6.76 7.56
CA ALA A 181 43.86 7.05 6.58
C ALA A 181 43.58 8.36 5.83
N ALA A 182 42.34 8.57 5.36
CA ALA A 182 41.96 9.81 4.68
C ALA A 182 42.06 11.04 5.60
N LEU A 183 41.71 10.92 6.88
CA LEU A 183 41.86 12.01 7.84
C LEU A 183 43.33 12.31 8.12
N ALA A 184 44.17 11.30 8.29
CA ALA A 184 45.61 11.47 8.46
C ALA A 184 46.26 12.18 7.25
N LEU A 185 45.85 11.84 6.03
CA LEU A 185 46.27 12.56 4.82
C LEU A 185 45.80 14.03 4.81
N ALA A 186 44.57 14.30 5.26
CA ALA A 186 44.05 15.65 5.36
C ALA A 186 44.79 16.49 6.42
N GLU A 187 45.12 15.90 7.56
CA GLU A 187 45.88 16.53 8.65
C GLU A 187 47.33 16.80 8.24
N ALA A 188 47.98 15.84 7.58
CA ALA A 188 49.34 16.01 7.06
C ALA A 188 49.44 17.14 6.02
N ALA A 189 48.37 17.33 5.23
CA ALA A 189 48.28 18.44 4.27
C ALA A 189 47.98 19.80 4.92
N ALA A 190 47.44 19.83 6.14
CA ALA A 190 47.04 21.04 6.87
C ALA A 190 47.40 20.98 8.37
N PRO A 191 48.69 20.88 8.73
CA PRO A 191 49.12 20.64 10.11
C PRO A 191 48.75 21.78 11.08
N GLU A 192 48.67 23.02 10.59
CA GLU A 192 48.21 24.16 11.41
C GLU A 192 46.74 24.04 11.80
N ASP A 193 45.89 23.53 10.91
CA ASP A 193 44.47 23.34 11.20
C ASP A 193 44.28 22.14 12.13
N ALA A 194 45.04 21.06 11.92
CA ALA A 194 45.07 19.90 12.82
C ALA A 194 45.46 20.29 14.27
N ALA A 195 46.42 21.21 14.43
CA ALA A 195 46.85 21.67 15.75
C ALA A 195 45.82 22.58 16.48
N ARG A 196 44.79 23.09 15.78
CA ARG A 196 43.83 24.07 16.32
C ARG A 196 42.55 23.45 16.88
N CYS A 197 42.23 22.21 16.52
CA CYS A 197 40.96 21.58 16.88
C CYS A 197 41.10 20.09 17.18
N ARG A 198 40.19 19.59 18.00
CA ARG A 198 39.85 18.17 18.09
C ARG A 198 38.66 17.92 17.17
N LEU A 199 38.77 16.96 16.26
CA LEU A 199 37.69 16.56 15.35
C LEU A 199 37.40 15.09 15.58
N ALA A 200 36.13 14.72 15.77
CA ALA A 200 35.70 13.32 15.77
C ALA A 200 34.66 13.05 14.68
N VAL A 201 34.77 11.87 14.08
CA VAL A 201 33.90 11.37 13.01
C VAL A 201 33.03 10.25 13.58
N ILE A 202 31.72 10.47 13.58
CA ILE A 202 30.73 9.52 14.06
C ILE A 202 30.08 8.85 12.86
N ALA A 203 30.37 7.56 12.65
CA ALA A 203 29.66 6.78 11.65
C ALA A 203 28.21 6.57 12.07
N MET A 204 27.33 6.64 11.08
CA MET A 204 25.89 6.51 11.22
C MET A 204 25.39 5.39 10.30
N GLY A 205 24.09 5.12 10.36
CA GLY A 205 23.43 4.21 9.42
C GLY A 205 24.10 2.83 9.36
N LYS A 206 24.34 2.33 8.15
CA LYS A 206 24.93 1.00 7.94
C LYS A 206 26.38 0.90 8.43
N CYS A 207 27.19 1.94 8.26
CA CYS A 207 28.59 1.92 8.69
C CYS A 207 28.71 1.88 10.22
N GLY A 208 27.88 2.69 10.88
CA GLY A 208 27.85 2.76 12.34
C GLY A 208 27.34 1.47 13.00
N GLY A 209 26.35 0.81 12.38
CA GLY A 209 25.81 -0.45 12.87
C GLY A 209 26.46 -1.72 12.31
N HIS A 210 27.66 -1.63 11.72
CA HIS A 210 28.39 -2.79 11.15
C HIS A 210 27.60 -3.61 10.12
N GLU A 211 26.83 -2.91 9.27
CA GLU A 211 25.91 -3.48 8.28
C GLU A 211 26.16 -2.93 6.87
N LEU A 212 27.43 -2.61 6.57
CA LEU A 212 27.78 -2.03 5.28
C LEU A 212 27.59 -3.05 4.14
N ASN A 213 27.18 -2.58 2.97
CA ASN A 213 27.23 -3.35 1.73
C ASN A 213 28.31 -2.79 0.78
N TYR A 214 28.71 -3.57 -0.23
CA TYR A 214 29.85 -3.27 -1.12
C TYR A 214 29.84 -1.87 -1.72
N VAL A 215 28.67 -1.30 -2.01
CA VAL A 215 28.52 0.02 -2.61
C VAL A 215 27.54 0.84 -1.77
N SER A 216 28.00 1.18 -0.57
CA SER A 216 27.31 2.06 0.38
C SER A 216 27.92 3.45 0.37
N ASP A 217 27.08 4.48 0.45
CA ASP A 217 27.52 5.75 1.03
C ASP A 217 27.88 5.49 2.51
N VAL A 218 28.90 6.18 3.01
CA VAL A 218 29.26 6.12 4.43
C VAL A 218 28.69 7.36 5.12
N ASP A 219 27.59 7.15 5.82
CA ASP A 219 26.91 8.19 6.58
C ASP A 219 27.74 8.59 7.81
N VAL A 220 28.01 9.88 8.01
CA VAL A 220 28.79 10.41 9.13
C VAL A 220 28.20 11.68 9.73
N ILE A 221 28.54 11.95 10.99
CA ILE A 221 28.39 13.25 11.65
C ILE A 221 29.76 13.69 12.16
N PHE A 222 30.07 14.97 12.03
CA PHE A 222 31.32 15.56 12.53
C PHE A 222 31.05 16.41 13.77
N VAL A 223 31.82 16.14 14.82
CA VAL A 223 31.85 16.97 16.03
C VAL A 223 33.26 17.54 16.19
N GLY A 224 33.35 18.83 16.48
CA GLY A 224 34.63 19.52 16.62
C GLY A 224 34.67 20.42 17.84
N GLU A 225 35.80 20.43 18.54
CA GLU A 225 36.08 21.27 19.71
C GLU A 225 37.46 21.96 19.55
N PRO A 226 37.75 23.05 20.26
CA PRO A 226 39.10 23.61 20.34
C PRO A 226 40.13 22.57 20.83
N ALA A 227 41.38 22.69 20.37
CA ALA A 227 42.47 21.85 20.85
C ALA A 227 42.76 22.11 22.34
N ASP A 228 42.97 21.04 23.11
CA ASP A 228 43.23 21.15 24.55
C ASP A 228 44.53 21.91 24.82
N GLY A 229 44.49 22.90 25.72
CA GLY A 229 45.67 23.66 26.14
C GLY A 229 46.20 24.66 25.12
N VAL A 230 45.48 24.93 24.02
CA VAL A 230 45.82 25.95 23.02
C VAL A 230 44.83 27.12 23.10
N ASP A 231 45.32 28.36 23.15
CA ASP A 231 44.49 29.57 23.13
C ASP A 231 43.96 29.85 21.71
N VAL A 232 42.96 29.05 21.28
CA VAL A 232 42.30 29.17 19.98
C VAL A 232 40.81 29.44 20.19
N ASP A 233 40.31 30.51 19.58
CA ASP A 233 38.89 30.82 19.54
C ASP A 233 38.07 29.69 18.89
N GLU A 234 36.90 29.38 19.46
CA GLU A 234 36.01 28.30 19.00
C GLU A 234 35.66 28.42 17.51
N THR A 235 35.47 29.64 17.01
CA THR A 235 35.17 29.87 15.58
C THR A 235 36.33 29.44 14.70
N LYS A 236 37.58 29.68 15.12
CA LYS A 236 38.78 29.27 14.38
C LYS A 236 38.96 27.75 14.43
N ALA A 237 38.75 27.14 15.60
CA ALA A 237 38.79 25.69 15.75
C ALA A 237 37.74 24.99 14.87
N LEU A 238 36.48 25.46 14.86
CA LEU A 238 35.43 24.88 14.02
C LEU A 238 35.70 25.08 12.51
N ARG A 239 36.32 26.19 12.11
CA ARG A 239 36.76 26.39 10.72
C ARG A 239 37.84 25.40 10.32
N ALA A 240 38.84 25.18 11.18
CA ALA A 240 39.88 24.18 10.98
C ALA A 240 39.28 22.76 10.89
N ALA A 241 38.42 22.39 11.84
CA ALA A 241 37.72 21.11 11.84
C ALA A 241 36.85 20.91 10.58
N THR A 242 36.16 21.96 10.12
CA THR A 242 35.38 21.94 8.87
C THR A 242 36.26 21.75 7.64
N ALA A 243 37.45 22.38 7.61
CA ALA A 243 38.39 22.23 6.52
C ALA A 243 38.94 20.79 6.45
N LEU A 244 39.33 20.22 7.59
CA LEU A 244 39.80 18.83 7.71
C LEU A 244 38.70 17.83 7.32
N ALA A 245 37.49 17.97 7.87
CA ALA A 245 36.35 17.13 7.54
C ALA A 245 36.04 17.17 6.03
N SER A 246 35.99 18.38 5.45
CA SER A 246 35.76 18.56 4.01
C SER A 246 36.87 17.93 3.17
N HIS A 247 38.12 18.00 3.61
CA HIS A 247 39.25 17.40 2.90
C HIS A 247 39.21 15.88 2.94
N MET A 248 38.99 15.28 4.13
CA MET A 248 38.78 13.84 4.30
C MET A 248 37.62 13.36 3.39
N MET A 249 36.50 14.09 3.36
CA MET A 249 35.37 13.76 2.50
C MET A 249 35.75 13.73 1.02
N ARG A 250 36.52 14.71 0.55
CA ARG A 250 37.02 14.76 -0.84
C ARG A 250 37.93 13.60 -1.16
N ILE A 251 38.87 13.25 -0.26
CA ILE A 251 39.83 12.15 -0.47
C ILE A 251 39.10 10.84 -0.77
N CYS A 252 38.00 10.53 -0.07
CA CYS A 252 37.21 9.31 -0.33
C CYS A 252 36.30 9.42 -1.57
N SER A 253 35.68 10.59 -1.79
CA SER A 253 34.58 10.76 -2.75
C SER A 253 35.02 11.14 -4.17
N GLU A 254 36.20 11.76 -4.32
CA GLU A 254 36.69 12.24 -5.63
C GLU A 254 36.93 11.07 -6.60
N THR A 255 36.74 11.30 -7.89
CA THR A 255 37.03 10.30 -8.93
C THR A 255 38.44 10.54 -9.47
N THR A 256 39.34 9.58 -9.28
CA THR A 256 40.69 9.61 -9.84
C THR A 256 40.80 8.61 -11.01
N VAL A 257 42.02 8.40 -11.51
CA VAL A 257 42.32 7.32 -12.48
C VAL A 257 41.97 5.92 -11.97
N GLU A 258 41.90 5.74 -10.65
CA GLU A 258 41.48 4.48 -9.98
C GLU A 258 39.99 4.49 -9.57
N GLY A 259 39.21 5.46 -10.06
CA GLY A 259 37.81 5.66 -9.69
C GLY A 259 37.64 6.35 -8.33
N SER A 260 36.51 6.10 -7.67
CA SER A 260 36.22 6.54 -6.31
C SER A 260 36.17 5.35 -5.34
N ILE A 261 36.34 5.63 -4.04
CA ILE A 261 36.14 4.64 -2.98
C ILE A 261 34.63 4.51 -2.74
N TRP A 262 34.03 5.54 -2.14
CA TRP A 262 32.59 5.74 -1.96
C TRP A 262 32.32 7.18 -1.51
N PRO A 263 31.09 7.71 -1.69
CA PRO A 263 30.71 9.01 -1.16
C PRO A 263 30.61 9.00 0.37
N VAL A 264 31.18 10.02 1.01
CA VAL A 264 30.95 10.30 2.44
C VAL A 264 29.71 11.18 2.55
N ASP A 265 28.65 10.72 3.23
CA ASP A 265 27.41 11.49 3.38
C ASP A 265 27.25 12.07 4.80
N ALA A 266 27.20 13.39 4.92
CA ALA A 266 26.98 14.08 6.19
C ALA A 266 25.53 14.56 6.38
N ASN A 267 24.55 14.07 5.62
CA ASN A 267 23.17 14.58 5.60
C ASN A 267 22.33 14.18 6.81
N LEU A 268 22.81 13.26 7.65
CA LEU A 268 22.17 12.92 8.93
C LEU A 268 22.51 13.90 10.08
N ARG A 269 23.36 14.89 9.83
CA ARG A 269 23.68 15.96 10.80
C ARG A 269 22.47 16.87 11.05
N PRO A 270 22.44 17.62 12.17
CA PRO A 270 21.41 18.62 12.44
C PRO A 270 21.14 19.55 11.26
N GLU A 271 19.85 19.72 10.89
CA GLU A 271 19.37 20.49 9.73
C GLU A 271 19.80 19.96 8.34
N GLY A 272 20.41 18.76 8.29
CA GLY A 272 20.84 18.10 7.07
C GLY A 272 21.75 18.99 6.22
N ARG A 273 21.50 19.04 4.91
CA ARG A 273 22.29 19.85 3.95
C ARG A 273 22.34 21.34 4.29
N ASN A 274 21.32 21.85 4.98
CA ASN A 274 21.21 23.27 5.31
C ASN A 274 21.98 23.64 6.61
N GLY A 275 22.40 22.65 7.39
CA GLY A 275 23.17 22.86 8.61
C GLY A 275 24.69 22.94 8.37
N PRO A 276 25.45 23.52 9.31
CA PRO A 276 26.91 23.51 9.28
C PRO A 276 27.44 22.07 9.27
N LEU A 277 28.57 21.84 8.59
CA LEU A 277 29.16 20.51 8.44
C LEU A 277 29.67 19.95 9.77
N VAL A 278 30.30 20.81 10.58
CA VAL A 278 30.84 20.49 11.90
C VAL A 278 30.20 21.41 12.93
N ARG A 279 29.84 20.86 14.09
CA ARG A 279 29.38 21.63 15.26
C ARG A 279 30.09 21.14 16.52
N THR A 280 30.11 21.97 17.56
CA THR A 280 30.50 21.56 18.91
C THR A 280 29.56 20.49 19.47
N LEU A 281 30.02 19.76 20.48
CA LEU A 281 29.19 18.78 21.19
C LEU A 281 28.00 19.47 21.84
N SER A 282 28.23 20.60 22.50
CA SER A 282 27.19 21.40 23.15
C SER A 282 26.09 21.85 22.18
N SER A 283 26.46 22.24 20.95
CA SER A 283 25.52 22.60 19.89
C SER A 283 24.69 21.40 19.40
N HIS A 284 25.28 20.22 19.26
CA HIS A 284 24.54 18.99 18.95
C HIS A 284 23.53 18.64 20.03
N VAL A 285 23.95 18.63 21.31
CA VAL A 285 23.07 18.32 22.44
C VAL A 285 21.88 19.28 22.49
N ALA A 286 22.14 20.59 22.36
CA ALA A 286 21.08 21.60 22.32
C ALA A 286 20.11 21.37 21.15
N TYR A 287 20.62 20.90 20.00
CA TYR A 287 19.79 20.61 18.85
C TYR A 287 18.82 19.44 19.11
N TYR A 288 19.37 18.30 19.54
CA TYR A 288 18.60 17.08 19.75
C TYR A 288 17.57 17.22 20.87
N GLN A 289 17.85 18.02 21.90
CA GLN A 289 16.89 18.30 22.97
C GLN A 289 15.66 19.12 22.51
N ARG A 290 15.82 20.03 21.55
CA ARG A 290 14.80 21.05 21.24
C ARG A 290 14.10 20.86 19.90
N TRP A 291 14.83 20.49 18.84
CA TRP A 291 14.31 20.57 17.47
C TRP A 291 14.28 19.24 16.71
N ALA A 292 15.02 18.23 17.17
CA ALA A 292 15.12 16.96 16.46
C ALA A 292 13.77 16.26 16.28
N LYS A 293 13.62 15.62 15.12
CA LYS A 293 12.48 14.79 14.75
C LYS A 293 12.71 13.34 15.18
N THR A 294 11.60 12.62 15.33
CA THR A 294 11.59 11.23 15.79
C THR A 294 12.55 10.31 15.01
N TRP A 295 12.60 10.44 13.69
CA TRP A 295 13.44 9.60 12.83
C TRP A 295 14.95 9.81 13.07
N GLU A 296 15.36 10.98 13.56
CA GLU A 296 16.76 11.29 13.83
C GLU A 296 17.30 10.44 14.99
N PHE A 297 16.46 10.16 16.00
CA PHE A 297 16.81 9.25 17.08
C PHE A 297 16.91 7.80 16.62
N GLN A 298 16.09 7.38 15.64
CA GLN A 298 16.25 6.06 15.03
C GLN A 298 17.60 5.93 14.30
N ALA A 299 18.06 7.00 13.65
CA ALA A 299 19.37 7.01 13.01
C ALA A 299 20.52 6.97 14.03
N LEU A 300 20.38 7.67 15.16
CA LEU A 300 21.36 7.70 16.25
C LEU A 300 21.54 6.36 16.99
N LEU A 301 20.63 5.39 16.85
CA LEU A 301 20.84 4.03 17.36
C LEU A 301 22.15 3.40 16.89
N LYS A 302 22.61 3.80 15.70
CA LYS A 302 23.80 3.26 15.05
C LYS A 302 25.00 4.19 15.16
N ALA A 303 24.96 5.22 16.00
CA ALA A 303 26.07 6.16 16.14
C ALA A 303 27.32 5.49 16.73
N ARG A 304 28.43 5.49 15.99
CA ARG A 304 29.70 4.87 16.41
C ARG A 304 30.89 5.76 16.05
N PRO A 305 31.78 6.14 16.99
CA PRO A 305 33.01 6.86 16.67
C PRO A 305 33.93 5.99 15.82
N VAL A 306 34.43 6.52 14.69
CA VAL A 306 35.24 5.75 13.74
C VAL A 306 36.59 6.39 13.41
N ALA A 307 36.71 7.72 13.43
CA ALA A 307 37.96 8.43 13.13
C ALA A 307 38.07 9.73 13.94
N GLY A 308 39.28 10.28 14.01
CA GLY A 308 39.58 11.52 14.74
C GLY A 308 39.84 11.31 16.24
N ASP A 309 39.52 12.31 17.05
CA ASP A 309 39.74 12.33 18.50
C ASP A 309 38.84 11.29 19.22
N PRO A 310 39.43 10.26 19.86
CA PRO A 310 38.65 9.18 20.47
C PRO A 310 37.88 9.64 21.72
N GLY A 311 38.41 10.62 22.46
CA GLY A 311 37.76 11.17 23.66
C GLY A 311 36.47 11.91 23.30
N LEU A 312 36.54 12.82 22.33
CA LEU A 312 35.41 13.60 21.85
C LEU A 312 34.32 12.72 21.22
N GLY A 313 34.73 11.67 20.49
CA GLY A 313 33.80 10.68 19.97
C GLY A 313 33.03 9.94 21.08
N ALA A 314 33.73 9.52 22.14
CA ALA A 314 33.10 8.87 23.29
C ALA A 314 32.16 9.82 24.05
N GLU A 315 32.57 11.07 24.24
CA GLU A 315 31.74 12.13 24.84
C GLU A 315 30.45 12.36 24.04
N TYR A 316 30.54 12.38 22.71
CA TYR A 316 29.37 12.55 21.83
C TYR A 316 28.34 11.44 22.02
N VAL A 317 28.77 10.18 21.98
CA VAL A 317 27.87 9.03 22.19
C VAL A 317 27.26 9.08 23.58
N ALA A 318 28.08 9.29 24.62
CA ALA A 318 27.61 9.35 26.00
C ALA A 318 26.55 10.45 26.23
N ALA A 319 26.69 11.60 25.56
CA ALA A 319 25.75 12.71 25.68
C ALA A 319 24.41 12.46 24.97
N LEU A 320 24.40 11.78 23.83
CA LEU A 320 23.19 11.57 23.02
C LEU A 320 22.44 10.28 23.34
N GLN A 321 23.12 9.24 23.83
CA GLN A 321 22.53 7.93 24.09
C GLN A 321 21.28 7.99 24.99
N PRO A 322 21.25 8.77 26.10
CA PRO A 322 20.04 8.93 26.91
C PRO A 322 18.85 9.52 26.14
N LEU A 323 19.11 10.44 25.20
CA LEU A 323 18.06 11.07 24.40
C LEU A 323 17.44 10.10 23.39
N VAL A 324 18.24 9.16 22.85
CA VAL A 324 17.77 8.12 21.92
C VAL A 324 16.75 7.21 22.61
N TRP A 325 17.05 6.72 23.81
CA TRP A 325 16.17 5.77 24.51
C TRP A 325 14.97 6.43 25.21
N GLN A 326 15.00 7.76 25.37
CA GLN A 326 13.84 8.54 25.83
C GLN A 326 12.98 9.08 24.67
N ALA A 327 13.40 8.91 23.42
CA ALA A 327 12.69 9.45 22.26
C ALA A 327 11.25 8.93 22.13
N VAL A 328 10.96 7.74 22.66
CA VAL A 328 9.62 7.13 22.66
C VAL A 328 8.59 7.92 23.46
N ASP A 329 9.01 8.72 24.44
CA ASP A 329 8.12 9.55 25.28
C ASP A 329 7.58 10.78 24.53
N ARG A 330 8.02 11.02 23.29
CA ARG A 330 7.53 12.11 22.46
C ARG A 330 6.14 11.81 21.93
N GLU A 331 5.28 12.83 21.94
CA GLU A 331 3.94 12.73 21.36
C GLU A 331 4.02 12.29 19.88
N ASN A 332 3.17 11.34 19.48
CA ASN A 332 3.11 10.78 18.12
C ASN A 332 4.37 10.05 17.63
N PHE A 333 5.29 9.61 18.51
CA PHE A 333 6.50 8.88 18.11
C PHE A 333 6.22 7.71 17.14
N VAL A 334 5.34 6.77 17.50
CA VAL A 334 5.07 5.60 16.64
C VAL A 334 4.28 5.97 15.37
N PRO A 335 3.20 6.78 15.42
CA PRO A 335 2.54 7.27 14.21
C PRO A 335 3.49 7.96 13.22
N ASP A 336 4.44 8.77 13.69
CA ASP A 336 5.43 9.43 12.85
C ASP A 336 6.37 8.44 12.17
N VAL A 337 6.84 7.45 12.92
CA VAL A 337 7.68 6.37 12.44
C VAL A 337 6.94 5.58 11.35
N GLN A 338 5.70 5.14 11.61
CA GLN A 338 4.86 4.46 10.61
C GLN A 338 4.56 5.32 9.37
N LYS A 339 4.25 6.61 9.56
CA LYS A 339 4.01 7.55 8.45
C LYS A 339 5.25 7.70 7.58
N MET A 340 6.44 7.75 8.18
CA MET A 340 7.70 7.75 7.44
C MET A 340 7.85 6.47 6.62
N ARG A 341 7.56 5.28 7.19
CA ARG A 341 7.64 4.02 6.43
C ARG A 341 6.67 4.00 5.24
N ARG A 342 5.40 4.39 5.46
CA ARG A 342 4.40 4.48 4.38
C ARG A 342 4.86 5.43 3.27
N ARG A 343 5.34 6.62 3.64
CA ARG A 343 5.88 7.59 2.69
C ARG A 343 7.07 7.03 1.89
N VAL A 344 7.92 6.21 2.51
CA VAL A 344 9.03 5.56 1.78
C VAL A 344 8.51 4.59 0.72
N VAL A 345 7.45 3.83 1.00
CA VAL A 345 6.82 2.92 0.02
C VAL A 345 6.11 3.71 -1.09
N GLU A 346 5.32 4.72 -0.73
CA GLU A 346 4.54 5.55 -1.66
C GLU A 346 5.42 6.29 -2.69
N ASN A 347 6.68 6.57 -2.35
CA ASN A 347 7.63 7.23 -3.25
C ASN A 347 8.36 6.25 -4.19
N ILE A 348 8.12 4.94 -4.10
CA ILE A 348 8.68 3.97 -5.03
C ILE A 348 7.85 4.01 -6.33
N PRO A 349 8.48 4.15 -7.51
CA PRO A 349 7.76 4.06 -8.77
C PRO A 349 6.99 2.74 -8.87
N VAL A 350 5.71 2.77 -9.28
CA VAL A 350 4.82 1.60 -9.28
C VAL A 350 5.42 0.38 -10.01
N ALA A 351 6.11 0.61 -11.14
CA ALA A 351 6.76 -0.46 -11.92
C ALA A 351 7.97 -1.11 -11.22
N GLU A 352 8.49 -0.50 -10.15
CA GLU A 352 9.68 -0.94 -9.43
C GLU A 352 9.37 -1.58 -8.07
N VAL A 353 8.14 -1.47 -7.57
CA VAL A 353 7.75 -1.90 -6.22
C VAL A 353 8.08 -3.37 -5.99
N ASP A 354 7.66 -4.25 -6.89
CA ASP A 354 7.87 -5.70 -6.79
C ASP A 354 9.34 -6.11 -7.00
N ARG A 355 10.17 -5.18 -7.48
CA ARG A 355 11.60 -5.37 -7.74
C ARG A 355 12.50 -4.77 -6.67
N GLN A 356 11.95 -3.97 -5.76
CA GLN A 356 12.70 -3.27 -4.73
C GLN A 356 13.06 -4.20 -3.56
N LEU A 357 14.31 -4.64 -3.53
CA LEU A 357 14.85 -5.52 -2.48
C LEU A 357 14.93 -4.81 -1.12
N LYS A 358 15.21 -3.51 -1.14
CA LYS A 358 15.47 -2.73 0.09
C LYS A 358 14.21 -2.06 0.62
N LEU A 359 13.51 -1.32 -0.23
CA LEU A 359 12.41 -0.43 0.19
C LEU A 359 11.02 -1.02 -0.02
N GLY A 360 10.90 -2.05 -0.87
CA GLY A 360 9.63 -2.70 -1.19
C GLY A 360 9.04 -3.45 0.01
N PRO A 361 7.77 -3.84 -0.04
CA PRO A 361 7.12 -4.64 1.00
C PRO A 361 7.84 -5.99 1.18
N GLY A 362 8.14 -6.36 2.43
CA GLY A 362 8.92 -7.55 2.76
C GLY A 362 10.42 -7.41 2.52
N GLY A 363 10.91 -6.19 2.25
CA GLY A 363 12.32 -5.89 1.98
C GLY A 363 13.18 -5.73 3.24
N LEU A 364 14.47 -5.47 3.03
CA LEU A 364 15.45 -5.27 4.12
C LEU A 364 15.01 -4.20 5.13
N ARG A 365 14.41 -3.11 4.64
CA ARG A 365 13.97 -2.02 5.51
C ARG A 365 12.84 -2.41 6.45
N ASP A 366 11.99 -3.37 6.09
CA ASP A 366 10.91 -3.84 6.98
C ASP A 366 11.46 -4.60 8.18
N VAL A 367 12.55 -5.36 7.99
CA VAL A 367 13.25 -6.03 9.11
C VAL A 367 13.93 -5.00 10.01
N GLU A 368 14.78 -4.14 9.42
CA GLU A 368 15.52 -3.10 10.16
C GLU A 368 14.57 -2.26 11.02
N PHE A 369 13.44 -1.87 10.44
CA PHE A 369 12.48 -1.00 11.07
C PHE A 369 11.68 -1.68 12.19
N ALA A 370 11.25 -2.93 11.99
CA ALA A 370 10.58 -3.69 13.03
C ALA A 370 11.48 -3.87 14.26
N VAL A 371 12.74 -4.24 14.03
CA VAL A 371 13.73 -4.43 15.10
C VAL A 371 14.02 -3.12 15.82
N GLN A 372 14.35 -2.05 15.09
CA GLN A 372 14.66 -0.74 15.68
C GLN A 372 13.50 -0.17 16.50
N LEU A 373 12.25 -0.33 16.02
CA LEU A 373 11.11 0.15 16.77
C LEU A 373 10.94 -0.63 18.08
N LEU A 374 11.03 -1.97 18.04
CA LEU A 374 10.94 -2.79 19.25
C LEU A 374 12.08 -2.46 20.22
N GLN A 375 13.30 -2.24 19.73
CA GLN A 375 14.41 -1.75 20.54
C GLN A 375 14.07 -0.42 21.22
N LEU A 376 13.56 0.58 20.48
CA LEU A 376 13.28 1.90 21.08
C LEU A 376 12.14 1.86 22.10
N VAL A 377 11.13 1.03 21.86
CA VAL A 377 9.99 0.86 22.79
C VAL A 377 10.43 0.17 24.08
N HIS A 378 11.27 -0.87 24.00
CA HIS A 378 11.64 -1.70 25.17
C HIS A 378 12.97 -1.30 25.81
N GLY A 379 13.88 -0.69 25.04
CA GLY A 379 15.24 -0.35 25.42
C GLY A 379 15.34 0.70 26.53
N ARG A 380 14.26 1.45 26.80
CA ARG A 380 14.20 2.33 27.98
C ARG A 380 14.32 1.55 29.29
N ALA A 381 13.71 0.37 29.35
CA ALA A 381 13.66 -0.46 30.55
C ALA A 381 14.67 -1.62 30.52
N ASP A 382 15.13 -2.01 29.33
CA ASP A 382 16.07 -3.10 29.13
C ASP A 382 17.28 -2.66 28.28
N THR A 383 18.41 -2.42 28.95
CA THR A 383 19.63 -1.97 28.28
C THR A 383 20.32 -3.06 27.47
N SER A 384 19.94 -4.34 27.62
CA SER A 384 20.46 -5.43 26.77
C SER A 384 20.05 -5.28 25.30
N LEU A 385 19.00 -4.48 25.03
CA LEU A 385 18.54 -4.16 23.68
C LEU A 385 19.34 -3.02 23.02
N HIS A 386 20.34 -2.45 23.68
CA HIS A 386 21.12 -1.31 23.18
C HIS A 386 22.21 -1.75 22.19
N SER A 387 21.79 -2.40 21.09
CA SER A 387 22.67 -2.77 19.99
C SER A 387 22.48 -1.88 18.76
N GLY A 388 23.58 -1.55 18.09
CA GLY A 388 23.58 -0.89 16.78
C GLY A 388 23.36 -1.86 15.61
N THR A 389 23.55 -3.16 15.83
CA THR A 389 23.41 -4.22 14.82
C THR A 389 22.00 -4.79 14.84
N THR A 390 21.35 -4.91 13.68
CA THR A 390 19.96 -5.40 13.55
C THR A 390 19.85 -6.86 13.97
N LEU A 391 20.82 -7.72 13.63
CA LEU A 391 20.77 -9.15 13.99
C LEU A 391 21.02 -9.38 15.48
N ASP A 392 22.02 -8.71 16.08
CA ASP A 392 22.25 -8.79 17.53
C ASP A 392 21.05 -8.24 18.32
N ALA A 393 20.44 -7.16 17.83
CA ALA A 393 19.22 -6.62 18.40
C ALA A 393 18.05 -7.60 18.31
N LEU A 394 17.88 -8.29 17.18
CA LEU A 394 16.85 -9.30 17.00
C LEU A 394 17.08 -10.51 17.93
N GLU A 395 18.33 -10.92 18.10
CA GLU A 395 18.72 -11.97 19.05
C GLU A 395 18.41 -11.55 20.49
N ALA A 396 18.79 -10.33 20.89
CA ALA A 396 18.50 -9.80 22.22
C ALA A 396 16.98 -9.69 22.47
N LEU A 397 16.21 -9.22 21.48
CA LEU A 397 14.75 -9.20 21.53
C LEU A 397 14.15 -10.59 21.70
N ALA A 398 14.72 -11.61 21.06
CA ALA A 398 14.29 -13.00 21.20
C ALA A 398 14.67 -13.60 22.57
N ALA A 399 15.86 -13.26 23.08
CA ALA A 399 16.34 -13.69 24.39
C ALA A 399 15.50 -13.09 25.53
N GLY A 400 15.14 -11.81 25.42
CA GLY A 400 14.24 -11.10 26.35
C GLY A 400 12.76 -11.48 26.23
N GLY A 401 12.39 -12.30 25.24
CA GLY A 401 11.01 -12.74 25.02
C GLY A 401 10.10 -11.71 24.35
N TYR A 402 10.64 -10.60 23.85
CA TYR A 402 9.91 -9.58 23.10
C TYR A 402 9.52 -10.06 21.69
N VAL A 403 10.28 -11.02 21.15
CA VAL A 403 10.04 -11.69 19.88
C VAL A 403 10.06 -13.21 20.10
N GLY A 404 9.11 -13.93 19.50
CA GLY A 404 9.10 -15.39 19.56
C GLY A 404 10.34 -15.98 18.86
N ARG A 405 11.02 -16.95 19.48
CA ARG A 405 12.28 -17.53 18.97
C ARG A 405 12.20 -18.04 17.52
N VAL A 406 11.06 -18.66 17.16
CA VAL A 406 10.81 -19.14 15.79
C VAL A 406 10.67 -17.99 14.79
N ASP A 407 10.04 -16.89 15.22
CA ASP A 407 9.86 -15.70 14.37
C ASP A 407 11.20 -14.96 14.20
N ALA A 408 12.00 -14.85 15.27
CA ALA A 408 13.35 -14.29 15.19
C ALA A 408 14.25 -15.10 14.24
N ALA A 409 14.26 -16.42 14.35
CA ALA A 409 15.04 -17.27 13.45
C ALA A 409 14.64 -17.10 11.97
N GLN A 410 13.33 -16.97 11.69
CA GLN A 410 12.83 -16.73 10.33
C GLN A 410 13.20 -15.33 9.79
N LEU A 411 13.17 -14.31 10.65
CA LEU A 411 13.60 -12.95 10.27
C LEU A 411 15.10 -12.85 10.06
N ASP A 412 15.91 -13.51 10.90
CA ASP A 412 17.35 -13.62 10.72
C ASP A 412 17.68 -14.26 9.37
N GLU A 413 17.11 -15.43 9.08
CA GLU A 413 17.33 -16.15 7.82
C GLU A 413 16.93 -15.29 6.61
N ALA A 414 15.77 -14.62 6.68
CA ALA A 414 15.31 -13.74 5.62
C ALA A 414 16.21 -12.51 5.43
N TYR A 415 16.63 -11.85 6.51
CA TYR A 415 17.51 -10.69 6.45
C TYR A 415 18.86 -11.06 5.84
N ARG A 416 19.46 -12.19 6.28
CA ARG A 416 20.72 -12.69 5.73
C ARG A 416 20.61 -12.99 4.24
N PHE A 417 19.53 -13.65 3.82
CA PHE A 417 19.29 -13.93 2.40
C PHE A 417 19.16 -12.65 1.58
N LEU A 418 18.30 -11.71 2.00
CA LEU A 418 18.07 -10.46 1.28
C LEU A 418 19.33 -9.58 1.23
N ARG A 419 20.12 -9.54 2.31
CA ARG A 419 21.37 -8.77 2.35
C ARG A 419 22.43 -9.40 1.44
N SER A 420 22.52 -10.73 1.43
CA SER A 420 23.42 -11.46 0.52
C SER A 420 23.07 -11.17 -0.93
N MET A 421 21.77 -11.16 -1.27
CA MET A 421 21.30 -10.81 -2.61
C MET A 421 21.70 -9.36 -2.98
N GLU A 422 21.52 -8.40 -2.07
CA GLU A 422 21.96 -7.01 -2.27
C GLU A 422 23.47 -6.92 -2.51
N HIS A 423 24.27 -7.62 -1.71
CA HIS A 423 25.72 -7.68 -1.85
C HIS A 423 26.13 -8.20 -3.23
N ARG A 424 25.54 -9.32 -3.66
CA ARG A 424 25.85 -9.96 -4.95
C ARG A 424 25.44 -9.11 -6.15
N ILE A 425 24.31 -8.42 -6.07
CA ILE A 425 23.86 -7.48 -7.10
C ILE A 425 24.88 -6.34 -7.26
N GLN A 426 25.33 -5.76 -6.15
CA GLN A 426 26.25 -4.62 -6.17
C GLN A 426 27.68 -5.01 -6.56
N LEU A 427 28.17 -6.16 -6.06
CA LEU A 427 29.54 -6.64 -6.26
C LEU A 427 29.90 -6.85 -7.74
N HIS A 428 28.93 -7.19 -8.59
CA HIS A 428 29.19 -7.51 -9.99
C HIS A 428 29.93 -6.39 -10.74
N ARG A 429 29.44 -5.14 -10.63
CA ARG A 429 30.05 -3.97 -11.28
C ARG A 429 30.47 -2.88 -10.30
N LEU A 430 30.38 -3.16 -9.00
CA LEU A 430 30.54 -2.17 -7.93
C LEU A 430 29.66 -0.93 -8.18
N ARG A 431 28.39 -1.19 -8.53
CA ARG A 431 27.37 -0.15 -8.78
C ARG A 431 26.26 -0.21 -7.75
N ARG A 432 25.77 0.97 -7.36
CA ARG A 432 24.62 1.11 -6.47
C ARG A 432 23.33 0.76 -7.22
N THR A 433 22.67 -0.29 -6.78
CA THR A 433 21.29 -0.62 -7.17
C THR A 433 20.65 -1.44 -6.05
N HIS A 434 19.33 -1.28 -5.90
CA HIS A 434 18.50 -2.08 -4.99
C HIS A 434 17.39 -2.82 -5.76
N LEU A 435 17.44 -2.77 -7.09
CA LEU A 435 16.51 -3.46 -7.97
C LEU A 435 17.06 -4.84 -8.32
N VAL A 436 16.20 -5.85 -8.18
CA VAL A 436 16.50 -7.17 -8.72
C VAL A 436 16.49 -7.10 -10.25
N PRO A 437 17.51 -7.67 -10.93
CA PRO A 437 17.58 -7.65 -12.39
C PRO A 437 16.45 -8.46 -13.04
N GLU A 438 16.12 -8.13 -14.28
CA GLU A 438 15.12 -8.85 -15.08
C GLU A 438 15.74 -9.83 -16.08
N ASP A 439 16.95 -9.51 -16.56
CA ASP A 439 17.64 -10.34 -17.53
C ASP A 439 17.97 -11.72 -16.95
N GLU A 440 17.72 -12.76 -17.75
CA GLU A 440 17.88 -14.15 -17.31
C GLU A 440 19.34 -14.49 -17.00
N ALA A 441 20.31 -13.93 -17.74
CA ALA A 441 21.73 -14.16 -17.49
C ALA A 441 22.16 -13.53 -16.16
N ASP A 442 21.70 -12.31 -15.87
CA ASP A 442 21.94 -11.64 -14.60
C ASP A 442 21.31 -12.41 -13.42
N LEU A 443 20.07 -12.88 -13.56
CA LEU A 443 19.39 -13.70 -12.56
C LEU A 443 20.10 -15.05 -12.35
N ARG A 444 20.59 -15.67 -13.43
CA ARG A 444 21.36 -16.92 -13.37
C ARG A 444 22.67 -16.73 -12.60
N ARG A 445 23.44 -15.69 -12.92
CA ARG A 445 24.67 -15.32 -12.19
C ARG A 445 24.37 -15.08 -10.72
N LEU A 446 23.35 -14.28 -10.43
CA LEU A 446 22.94 -13.97 -9.05
C LEU A 446 22.58 -15.25 -8.28
N GLY A 447 21.76 -16.13 -8.86
CA GLY A 447 21.40 -17.41 -8.24
C GLY A 447 22.63 -18.29 -7.96
N ARG A 448 23.53 -18.43 -8.94
CA ARG A 448 24.76 -19.22 -8.78
C ARG A 448 25.71 -18.63 -7.72
N SER A 449 25.78 -17.30 -7.62
CA SER A 449 26.57 -16.59 -6.60
C SER A 449 26.04 -16.76 -5.17
N LEU A 450 24.80 -17.23 -5.02
CA LEU A 450 24.18 -17.61 -3.75
C LEU A 450 24.16 -19.13 -3.55
N GLY A 451 24.90 -19.89 -4.37
CA GLY A 451 25.00 -21.34 -4.28
C GLY A 451 23.87 -22.12 -4.97
N LEU A 452 22.91 -21.45 -5.63
CA LEU A 452 21.82 -22.12 -6.35
C LEU A 452 22.34 -22.64 -7.70
N ARG A 453 22.66 -23.93 -7.78
CA ARG A 453 23.22 -24.57 -8.99
C ARG A 453 22.17 -25.24 -9.87
N THR A 454 21.18 -25.87 -9.26
CA THR A 454 20.09 -26.53 -9.95
C THR A 454 18.99 -25.51 -10.22
N ASP A 455 18.73 -25.22 -11.50
CA ASP A 455 17.75 -24.21 -11.92
C ASP A 455 17.92 -22.86 -11.18
N PRO A 456 19.06 -22.17 -11.37
CA PRO A 456 19.46 -21.01 -10.56
C PRO A 456 18.43 -19.88 -10.55
N VAL A 457 17.79 -19.63 -11.70
CA VAL A 457 16.84 -18.53 -11.89
C VAL A 457 15.56 -18.80 -11.11
N ALA A 458 14.88 -19.92 -11.36
CA ALA A 458 13.61 -20.17 -10.69
C ALA A 458 13.83 -20.52 -9.21
N GLY A 459 14.96 -21.13 -8.85
CA GLY A 459 15.39 -21.33 -7.47
C GLY A 459 15.49 -20.00 -6.71
N LEU A 460 16.15 -19.01 -7.30
CA LEU A 460 16.34 -17.68 -6.73
C LEU A 460 15.00 -16.96 -6.53
N LEU A 461 14.17 -16.91 -7.58
CA LEU A 461 12.87 -16.23 -7.52
C LEU A 461 11.94 -16.88 -6.49
N ARG A 462 11.94 -18.22 -6.38
CA ARG A 462 11.19 -18.92 -5.32
C ARG A 462 11.70 -18.57 -3.93
N ALA A 463 13.02 -18.56 -3.72
CA ALA A 463 13.61 -18.21 -2.43
C ALA A 463 13.28 -16.78 -2.01
N TRP A 464 13.45 -15.83 -2.93
CA TRP A 464 13.17 -14.44 -2.66
C TRP A 464 11.70 -14.17 -2.32
N ARG A 465 10.74 -14.71 -3.08
CA ARG A 465 9.31 -14.58 -2.76
C ARG A 465 8.96 -15.16 -1.38
N ARG A 466 9.55 -16.30 -1.01
CA ARG A 466 9.34 -16.90 0.32
C ARG A 466 9.84 -15.96 1.42
N HIS A 467 11.08 -15.47 1.33
CA HIS A 467 11.63 -14.59 2.36
C HIS A 467 10.88 -13.26 2.44
N ALA A 468 10.52 -12.64 1.31
CA ALA A 468 9.72 -11.42 1.30
C ALA A 468 8.34 -11.61 1.97
N SER A 469 7.65 -12.71 1.67
CA SER A 469 6.37 -13.05 2.31
C SER A 469 6.51 -13.30 3.81
N VAL A 470 7.57 -13.99 4.24
CA VAL A 470 7.90 -14.22 5.65
C VAL A 470 8.14 -12.90 6.37
N VAL A 471 8.97 -12.01 5.81
CA VAL A 471 9.26 -10.69 6.39
C VAL A 471 7.98 -9.89 6.52
N ARG A 472 7.14 -9.83 5.48
CA ARG A 472 5.87 -9.09 5.52
C ARG A 472 4.96 -9.59 6.65
N ARG A 473 4.69 -10.90 6.67
CA ARG A 473 3.85 -11.53 7.70
C ARG A 473 4.41 -11.34 9.11
N LEU A 474 5.73 -11.48 9.29
CA LEU A 474 6.36 -11.38 10.59
C LEU A 474 6.50 -9.93 11.05
N HIS A 475 6.78 -9.00 10.15
CA HIS A 475 6.70 -7.57 10.39
C HIS A 475 5.33 -7.30 11.02
N GLU A 476 4.24 -7.55 10.30
CA GLU A 476 2.87 -7.39 10.79
C GLU A 476 2.66 -8.09 12.15
N LYS A 477 2.92 -9.39 12.26
CA LYS A 477 2.74 -10.16 13.50
C LYS A 477 3.49 -9.58 14.70
N LEU A 478 4.75 -9.17 14.52
CA LEU A 478 5.57 -8.59 15.57
C LEU A 478 4.98 -7.28 16.06
N PHE A 479 4.29 -6.50 15.23
CA PHE A 479 3.58 -5.32 15.69
C PHE A 479 2.39 -5.67 16.61
N TYR A 480 1.62 -6.72 16.30
CA TYR A 480 0.28 -6.92 16.89
C TYR A 480 0.15 -8.02 17.97
N ARG A 481 0.95 -9.10 17.93
CA ARG A 481 0.75 -10.28 18.81
C ARG A 481 0.98 -10.03 20.30
N PRO A 482 2.01 -9.28 20.73
CA PRO A 482 2.29 -9.07 22.15
C PRO A 482 1.16 -8.34 22.92
N LEU A 483 0.27 -7.63 22.20
CA LEU A 483 -0.95 -7.04 22.80
C LEU A 483 -1.91 -8.07 23.37
N LEU A 484 -1.93 -9.29 22.81
CA LEU A 484 -2.84 -10.34 23.26
C LEU A 484 -2.31 -11.09 24.46
N ASP A 485 -0.99 -11.23 24.56
CA ASP A 485 -0.34 -11.93 25.67
C ASP A 485 -0.43 -11.10 26.98
N ALA A 486 -0.63 -9.78 26.87
CA ALA A 486 -0.91 -8.89 28.01
C ALA A 486 -2.31 -9.08 28.64
N VAL A 487 -3.28 -9.60 27.88
CA VAL A 487 -4.70 -9.74 28.30
C VAL A 487 -5.18 -11.19 28.37
N ALA A 488 -4.50 -12.13 27.72
CA ALA A 488 -4.76 -13.54 27.86
C ALA A 488 -4.02 -14.09 29.09
N GLN A 489 -4.74 -14.55 30.12
CA GLN A 489 -4.15 -15.35 31.19
C GLN A 489 -3.69 -16.70 30.61
N LEU A 490 -2.44 -16.78 30.15
CA LEU A 490 -1.82 -18.01 29.67
C LEU A 490 -0.68 -18.49 30.57
N ALA A 491 -0.25 -19.72 30.28
CA ALA A 491 0.41 -20.65 31.19
C ALA A 491 1.65 -20.05 31.92
N PRO A 492 2.00 -20.57 33.11
CA PRO A 492 3.16 -20.09 33.86
C PRO A 492 4.46 -20.29 33.04
N GLY A 493 5.17 -19.20 32.73
CA GLY A 493 6.49 -19.25 32.11
C GLY A 493 6.71 -18.37 30.86
N GLU A 494 5.68 -17.74 30.30
CA GLU A 494 5.82 -16.78 29.19
C GLU A 494 6.02 -15.34 29.70
N ALA A 495 6.93 -14.58 29.07
CA ALA A 495 7.22 -13.20 29.41
C ALA A 495 6.00 -12.30 29.18
N ARG A 496 5.63 -11.49 30.17
CA ARG A 496 4.41 -10.65 30.17
C ARG A 496 4.74 -9.20 29.79
N LEU A 497 3.94 -8.62 28.91
CA LEU A 497 3.83 -7.15 28.80
C LEU A 497 3.05 -6.60 30.00
N SER A 498 3.49 -5.45 30.54
CA SER A 498 2.70 -4.73 31.53
C SER A 498 1.44 -4.13 30.89
N PRO A 499 0.35 -3.92 31.66
CA PRO A 499 -0.86 -3.25 31.17
C PRO A 499 -0.57 -1.88 30.55
N GLU A 500 0.35 -1.11 31.12
CA GLU A 500 0.83 0.17 30.59
C GLU A 500 1.52 0.01 29.22
N ALA A 501 2.43 -0.97 29.07
CA ALA A 501 3.12 -1.21 27.79
C ALA A 501 2.15 -1.72 26.70
N ALA A 502 1.10 -2.45 27.07
CA ALA A 502 0.04 -2.85 26.15
C ALA A 502 -0.81 -1.66 25.69
N ARG A 503 -1.07 -0.68 26.58
CA ARG A 503 -1.78 0.56 26.22
C ARG A 503 -0.95 1.43 25.28
N GLU A 504 0.32 1.66 25.59
CA GLU A 504 1.24 2.42 24.74
C GLU A 504 1.30 1.83 23.33
N ARG A 505 1.30 0.50 23.24
CA ARG A 505 1.28 -0.22 21.97
C ARG A 505 -0.05 -0.11 21.22
N LEU A 506 -1.21 -0.11 21.89
CA LEU A 506 -2.50 0.16 21.23
C LEU A 506 -2.62 1.60 20.71
N VAL A 507 -2.12 2.58 21.47
CA VAL A 507 -2.03 3.98 21.00
C VAL A 507 -1.14 4.06 19.76
N ALA A 508 0.00 3.38 19.79
CA ALA A 508 0.90 3.26 18.65
C ALA A 508 0.28 2.61 17.40
N LEU A 509 -0.81 1.85 17.57
CA LEU A 509 -1.58 1.24 16.49
C LEU A 509 -2.80 2.07 16.06
N GLY A 510 -3.00 3.25 16.63
CA GLY A 510 -4.09 4.16 16.25
C GLY A 510 -5.40 3.93 17.00
N TYR A 511 -5.42 3.12 18.07
CA TYR A 511 -6.58 3.02 18.96
C TYR A 511 -6.64 4.26 19.85
N ALA A 512 -7.77 4.97 19.79
CA ALA A 512 -8.01 6.18 20.56
C ALA A 512 -8.39 5.88 22.02
N ASP A 513 -9.01 4.73 22.30
CA ASP A 513 -9.31 4.26 23.66
C ASP A 513 -8.62 2.91 23.93
N PRO A 514 -7.30 2.91 24.19
CA PRO A 514 -6.54 1.69 24.46
C PRO A 514 -7.07 0.93 25.67
N ALA A 515 -7.72 1.61 26.63
CA ALA A 515 -8.30 0.98 27.80
C ALA A 515 -9.54 0.15 27.43
N ALA A 516 -10.43 0.69 26.60
CA ALA A 516 -11.58 -0.05 26.09
C ALA A 516 -11.15 -1.20 25.17
N ALA A 517 -10.18 -0.96 24.29
CA ALA A 517 -9.64 -1.98 23.41
C ALA A 517 -9.09 -3.18 24.21
N LEU A 518 -8.31 -2.96 25.27
CA LEU A 518 -7.85 -4.04 26.15
C LEU A 518 -9.00 -4.81 26.80
N ARG A 519 -10.05 -4.13 27.29
CA ARG A 519 -11.23 -4.83 27.85
C ARG A 519 -11.94 -5.70 26.81
N HIS A 520 -11.97 -5.27 25.55
CA HIS A 520 -12.55 -6.07 24.46
C HIS A 520 -11.68 -7.27 24.10
N LEU A 521 -10.36 -7.08 24.05
CA LEU A 521 -9.42 -8.16 23.84
C LEU A 521 -9.48 -9.20 24.97
N GLU A 522 -9.53 -8.75 26.22
CA GLU A 522 -9.70 -9.64 27.39
C GLU A 522 -10.99 -10.45 27.27
N ALA A 523 -12.12 -9.82 26.93
CA ALA A 523 -13.39 -10.53 26.76
C ALA A 523 -13.37 -11.58 25.62
N LEU A 524 -12.59 -11.35 24.57
CA LEU A 524 -12.49 -12.24 23.41
C LEU A 524 -11.49 -13.37 23.59
N ALA A 525 -10.39 -13.09 24.28
CA ALA A 525 -9.22 -13.96 24.38
C ALA A 525 -9.07 -14.71 25.71
N SER A 526 -9.78 -14.30 26.76
CA SER A 526 -9.70 -14.93 28.09
C SER A 526 -10.42 -16.28 28.16
N GLY A 527 -9.90 -17.16 29.02
CA GLY A 527 -10.45 -18.47 29.30
C GLY A 527 -9.92 -19.62 28.42
N VAL A 528 -10.35 -20.84 28.73
CA VAL A 528 -9.84 -22.09 28.15
C VAL A 528 -10.73 -22.68 27.04
N THR A 529 -11.71 -21.91 26.56
CA THR A 529 -12.66 -22.40 25.54
C THR A 529 -12.02 -22.47 24.15
N ARG A 530 -12.54 -23.35 23.29
CA ARG A 530 -12.13 -23.40 21.87
C ARG A 530 -12.31 -22.05 21.16
N LYS A 531 -13.36 -21.30 21.49
CA LYS A 531 -13.59 -19.92 21.01
C LYS A 531 -12.39 -19.03 21.37
N ALA A 532 -12.01 -18.97 22.64
CA ALA A 532 -10.89 -18.15 23.11
C ALA A 532 -9.55 -18.55 22.46
N ALA A 533 -9.31 -19.85 22.26
CA ALA A 533 -8.10 -20.32 21.58
C ALA A 533 -8.02 -19.88 20.10
N ILE A 534 -9.14 -19.96 19.37
CA ILE A 534 -9.21 -19.50 17.98
C ILE A 534 -9.06 -17.98 17.92
N GLN A 535 -9.75 -17.24 18.79
CA GLN A 535 -9.66 -15.79 18.87
C GLN A 535 -8.24 -15.29 19.16
N ARG A 536 -7.51 -15.93 20.09
CA ARG A 536 -6.08 -15.62 20.33
C ARG A 536 -5.19 -15.79 19.11
N THR A 537 -5.56 -16.69 18.21
CA THR A 537 -4.80 -16.92 16.96
C THR A 537 -5.13 -15.86 15.91
N LEU A 538 -6.39 -15.42 15.83
CA LEU A 538 -6.87 -14.51 14.79
C LEU A 538 -6.70 -13.03 15.13
N LEU A 539 -6.85 -12.67 16.40
CA LEU A 539 -6.83 -11.29 16.88
C LEU A 539 -5.55 -10.50 16.53
N PRO A 540 -4.32 -11.07 16.45
CA PRO A 540 -3.16 -10.28 16.07
C PRO A 540 -3.32 -9.70 14.67
N VAL A 541 -3.83 -10.51 13.74
CA VAL A 541 -4.00 -10.11 12.34
C VAL A 541 -5.19 -9.15 12.22
N LEU A 542 -6.30 -9.44 12.89
CA LEU A 542 -7.48 -8.57 12.94
C LEU A 542 -7.17 -7.18 13.50
N LEU A 543 -6.33 -7.10 14.55
CA LEU A 543 -5.91 -5.82 15.15
C LEU A 543 -5.17 -4.92 14.16
N GLY A 544 -4.36 -5.51 13.27
CA GLY A 544 -3.73 -4.78 12.17
C GLY A 544 -4.74 -4.27 11.15
N TRP A 545 -5.66 -5.12 10.70
CA TRP A 545 -6.70 -4.71 9.75
C TRP A 545 -7.64 -3.63 10.32
N PHE A 546 -7.97 -3.69 11.61
CA PHE A 546 -8.71 -2.63 12.29
C PHE A 546 -7.91 -1.32 12.34
N ALA A 547 -6.62 -1.37 12.70
CA ALA A 547 -5.73 -0.21 12.72
C ALA A 547 -5.60 0.48 11.35
N ASP A 548 -5.66 -0.31 10.27
CA ASP A 548 -5.61 0.20 8.90
C ASP A 548 -6.95 0.70 8.36
N SER A 549 -8.00 0.72 9.18
CA SER A 549 -9.35 1.14 8.80
C SER A 549 -9.71 2.53 9.34
N ALA A 550 -10.97 2.93 9.14
CA ALA A 550 -11.50 4.22 9.58
C ALA A 550 -11.61 4.37 11.10
N ASP A 551 -12.13 3.36 11.79
CA ASP A 551 -12.31 3.39 13.25
C ASP A 551 -11.93 2.03 13.89
N PRO A 552 -10.68 1.89 14.38
CA PRO A 552 -10.20 0.64 14.96
C PRO A 552 -10.93 0.26 16.26
N ASP A 553 -11.23 1.25 17.11
CA ASP A 553 -11.92 1.02 18.38
C ASP A 553 -13.33 0.48 18.17
N THR A 554 -14.09 1.12 17.28
CA THR A 554 -15.45 0.67 16.91
C THR A 554 -15.41 -0.68 16.19
N GLY A 555 -14.42 -0.91 15.32
CA GLY A 555 -14.20 -2.18 14.65
C GLY A 555 -14.04 -3.35 15.63
N LEU A 556 -13.15 -3.18 16.61
CA LEU A 556 -12.91 -4.19 17.64
C LEU A 556 -14.14 -4.43 18.53
N LEU A 557 -14.85 -3.37 18.92
CA LEU A 557 -16.10 -3.49 19.67
C LEU A 557 -17.15 -4.28 18.88
N ASN A 558 -17.35 -3.95 17.60
CA ASN A 558 -18.34 -4.64 16.77
C ASN A 558 -17.94 -6.10 16.52
N PHE A 559 -16.65 -6.37 16.37
CA PHE A 559 -16.15 -7.74 16.23
C PHE A 559 -16.43 -8.58 17.47
N ARG A 560 -16.25 -7.99 18.67
CA ARG A 560 -16.68 -8.62 19.92
C ARG A 560 -18.17 -8.93 19.91
N LYS A 561 -19.03 -7.97 19.55
CA LYS A 561 -20.49 -8.17 19.51
C LYS A 561 -20.90 -9.30 18.56
N VAL A 562 -20.32 -9.37 17.36
CA VAL A 562 -20.53 -10.49 16.41
C VAL A 562 -20.07 -11.80 17.03
N SER A 563 -18.87 -11.80 17.62
CA SER A 563 -18.29 -12.98 18.25
C SER A 563 -19.10 -13.46 19.45
N ASP A 564 -19.82 -12.59 20.15
CA ASP A 564 -20.70 -12.94 21.25
C ASP A 564 -22.04 -13.48 20.73
N ALA A 565 -22.58 -12.92 19.65
CA ALA A 565 -23.80 -13.40 19.00
C ALA A 565 -23.62 -14.78 18.32
N LEU A 566 -22.47 -15.01 17.67
CA LEU A 566 -22.20 -16.20 16.85
C LEU A 566 -21.15 -17.16 17.41
N GLY A 567 -20.41 -16.80 18.47
CA GLY A 567 -19.19 -17.51 18.86
C GLY A 567 -19.37 -18.95 19.35
N THR A 568 -20.60 -19.41 19.57
CA THR A 568 -20.92 -20.82 19.86
C THR A 568 -21.25 -21.63 18.62
N THR A 569 -21.41 -20.98 17.46
CA THR A 569 -21.75 -21.64 16.19
C THR A 569 -20.49 -22.23 15.52
N PRO A 570 -20.42 -23.56 15.30
CA PRO A 570 -19.20 -24.20 14.79
C PRO A 570 -18.77 -23.74 13.39
N TRP A 571 -19.72 -23.31 12.56
CA TRP A 571 -19.42 -22.86 11.20
C TRP A 571 -18.74 -21.48 11.18
N TYR A 572 -19.13 -20.56 12.07
CA TYR A 572 -18.54 -19.22 12.15
C TYR A 572 -17.07 -19.28 12.57
N LEU A 573 -16.77 -20.07 13.61
CA LEU A 573 -15.40 -20.27 14.06
C LEU A 573 -14.52 -20.98 13.01
N ARG A 574 -15.11 -21.87 12.18
CA ARG A 574 -14.41 -22.47 11.04
C ARG A 574 -14.16 -21.45 9.93
N LEU A 575 -15.17 -20.67 9.55
CA LEU A 575 -15.06 -19.61 8.55
C LEU A 575 -13.89 -18.68 8.87
N LEU A 576 -13.82 -18.15 10.10
CA LEU A 576 -12.75 -17.23 10.47
C LEU A 576 -11.36 -17.86 10.53
N ARG A 577 -11.27 -19.16 10.84
CA ARG A 577 -9.99 -19.87 10.98
C ARG A 577 -9.46 -20.38 9.65
N ASP A 578 -10.37 -20.90 8.83
CA ASP A 578 -10.05 -21.65 7.62
C ASP A 578 -10.08 -20.73 6.37
N GLU A 579 -10.79 -19.59 6.42
CA GLU A 579 -10.86 -18.58 5.34
C GLU A 579 -10.34 -17.21 5.82
N GLY A 580 -9.02 -16.98 5.69
CA GLY A 580 -8.38 -15.72 6.10
C GLY A 580 -8.97 -14.47 5.44
N ALA A 581 -9.38 -14.56 4.17
CA ALA A 581 -10.03 -13.48 3.44
C ALA A 581 -11.39 -13.08 4.06
N ALA A 582 -12.16 -14.04 4.58
CA ALA A 582 -13.42 -13.75 5.25
C ALA A 582 -13.21 -12.99 6.57
N ALA A 583 -12.13 -13.31 7.30
CA ALA A 583 -11.74 -12.59 8.51
C ALA A 583 -11.27 -11.16 8.19
N GLU A 584 -10.54 -10.96 7.09
CA GLU A 584 -10.11 -9.63 6.62
C GLU A 584 -11.31 -8.78 6.20
N ASN A 585 -12.20 -9.35 5.37
CA ASN A 585 -13.44 -8.69 4.94
C ASN A 585 -14.30 -8.29 6.14
N LEU A 586 -14.43 -9.20 7.12
CA LEU A 586 -15.14 -8.90 8.36
C LEU A 586 -14.48 -7.73 9.10
N ALA A 587 -13.15 -7.71 9.23
CA ALA A 587 -12.46 -6.62 9.89
C ALA A 587 -12.75 -5.27 9.19
N ARG A 588 -12.56 -5.20 7.86
CA ARG A 588 -12.82 -4.00 7.05
C ARG A 588 -14.25 -3.49 7.20
N VAL A 589 -15.24 -4.38 7.11
CA VAL A 589 -16.66 -4.02 7.22
C VAL A 589 -16.99 -3.50 8.61
N LEU A 590 -16.42 -4.08 9.66
CA LEU A 590 -16.73 -3.72 11.04
C LEU A 590 -16.14 -2.37 11.48
N SER A 591 -15.02 -1.96 10.88
CA SER A 591 -14.30 -0.71 11.16
C SER A 591 -14.58 0.41 10.14
N ALA A 592 -15.37 0.17 9.10
CA ALA A 592 -15.64 1.15 8.04
C ALA A 592 -16.67 2.23 8.40
N GLY A 593 -17.45 2.05 9.47
CA GLY A 593 -18.54 2.97 9.81
C GLY A 593 -19.65 2.35 10.66
N ARG A 594 -20.87 2.87 10.51
CA ARG A 594 -22.04 2.42 11.28
C ARG A 594 -23.01 1.55 10.47
N LEU A 595 -23.26 1.89 9.20
CA LEU A 595 -24.36 1.25 8.45
C LEU A 595 -24.18 -0.28 8.33
N ALA A 596 -23.05 -0.73 7.77
CA ALA A 596 -22.83 -2.15 7.54
C ALA A 596 -22.75 -2.96 8.85
N PRO A 597 -22.04 -2.50 9.91
CA PRO A 597 -22.07 -3.17 11.21
C PRO A 597 -23.48 -3.22 11.82
N ASP A 598 -24.26 -2.14 11.75
CA ASP A 598 -25.61 -2.12 12.28
C ASP A 598 -26.55 -3.07 11.52
N LEU A 599 -26.39 -3.22 10.20
CA LEU A 599 -27.11 -4.23 9.41
C LEU A 599 -26.71 -5.65 9.83
N LEU A 600 -25.40 -5.88 10.06
CA LEU A 600 -24.86 -7.17 10.47
C LEU A 600 -25.29 -7.56 11.88
N MET A 601 -25.31 -6.64 12.84
CA MET A 601 -25.76 -6.95 14.21
C MET A 601 -27.21 -7.45 14.26
N ARG A 602 -28.02 -7.01 13.30
CA ARG A 602 -29.44 -7.40 13.15
C ARG A 602 -29.63 -8.71 12.40
N ALA A 603 -28.61 -9.17 11.66
CA ALA A 603 -28.59 -10.44 10.97
C ALA A 603 -27.17 -11.04 11.01
N PRO A 604 -26.66 -11.48 12.17
CA PRO A 604 -25.27 -11.93 12.31
C PRO A 604 -24.91 -13.06 11.36
N GLU A 605 -25.85 -13.93 11.01
CA GLU A 605 -25.69 -14.99 10.03
C GLU A 605 -25.21 -14.51 8.65
N ALA A 606 -25.43 -13.23 8.32
CA ALA A 606 -24.92 -12.61 7.09
C ALA A 606 -23.38 -12.52 7.03
N VAL A 607 -22.66 -12.76 8.14
CA VAL A 607 -21.20 -12.96 8.14
C VAL A 607 -20.78 -14.03 7.12
N ALA A 608 -21.61 -15.05 6.88
CA ALA A 608 -21.31 -16.10 5.90
C ALA A 608 -21.15 -15.56 4.47
N LEU A 609 -21.66 -14.37 4.16
CA LEU A 609 -21.51 -13.73 2.84
C LEU A 609 -20.11 -13.15 2.60
N LEU A 610 -19.32 -12.98 3.66
CA LEU A 610 -17.96 -12.42 3.59
C LEU A 610 -16.90 -13.44 3.14
N GLY A 611 -17.25 -14.73 3.11
CA GLY A 611 -16.41 -15.81 2.57
C GLY A 611 -16.86 -16.28 1.18
N ASP A 612 -16.04 -17.13 0.57
CA ASP A 612 -16.22 -17.53 -0.84
C ASP A 612 -17.24 -18.68 -1.01
N GLY A 613 -17.61 -19.36 0.08
CA GLY A 613 -18.31 -20.65 0.06
C GLY A 613 -19.84 -20.61 -0.13
N VAL A 614 -20.53 -19.46 -0.02
CA VAL A 614 -22.01 -19.43 -0.03
C VAL A 614 -22.57 -18.40 -1.04
N ALA A 615 -23.45 -18.88 -1.93
CA ALA A 615 -24.37 -18.06 -2.74
C ALA A 615 -23.74 -16.84 -3.45
N GLY A 616 -22.54 -17.00 -4.03
CA GLY A 616 -21.86 -15.97 -4.82
C GLY A 616 -21.09 -14.91 -4.01
N GLY A 617 -20.87 -15.13 -2.70
CA GLY A 617 -20.05 -14.25 -1.85
C GLY A 617 -20.62 -12.83 -1.77
N LEU A 618 -19.76 -11.81 -1.95
CA LEU A 618 -20.17 -10.41 -1.88
C LEU A 618 -20.81 -9.86 -3.16
N ARG A 619 -20.92 -10.67 -4.24
CA ARG A 619 -21.51 -10.20 -5.49
C ARG A 619 -23.01 -9.89 -5.31
N PRO A 620 -23.48 -8.66 -5.59
CA PRO A 620 -24.90 -8.33 -5.52
C PRO A 620 -25.75 -9.21 -6.44
N ARG A 621 -26.97 -9.53 -5.99
CA ARG A 621 -27.93 -10.32 -6.78
C ARG A 621 -28.77 -9.40 -7.67
N GLY A 622 -29.05 -9.84 -8.89
CA GLY A 622 -29.88 -9.07 -9.83
C GLY A 622 -31.37 -9.11 -9.50
N ARG A 623 -32.11 -8.12 -10.01
CA ARG A 623 -33.56 -7.90 -9.82
C ARG A 623 -34.42 -9.17 -9.83
N ALA A 624 -34.34 -9.98 -10.88
CA ALA A 624 -35.21 -11.16 -11.04
C ALA A 624 -35.08 -12.16 -9.87
N GLN A 625 -33.86 -12.37 -9.37
CA GLN A 625 -33.61 -13.27 -8.25
C GLN A 625 -34.16 -12.70 -6.94
N LEU A 626 -34.02 -11.39 -6.73
CA LEU A 626 -34.51 -10.68 -5.55
C LEU A 626 -36.04 -10.66 -5.53
N GLU A 627 -36.68 -10.38 -6.66
CA GLU A 627 -38.14 -10.42 -6.81
C GLU A 627 -38.68 -11.82 -6.55
N GLN A 628 -38.06 -12.86 -7.11
CA GLN A 628 -38.48 -14.25 -6.88
C GLN A 628 -38.44 -14.61 -5.38
N GLU A 629 -37.36 -14.27 -4.68
CA GLU A 629 -37.23 -14.53 -3.24
C GLU A 629 -38.26 -13.74 -2.43
N THR A 630 -38.41 -12.45 -2.74
CA THR A 630 -39.35 -11.56 -2.05
C THR A 630 -40.79 -12.03 -2.24
N LEU A 631 -41.19 -12.37 -3.47
CA LEU A 631 -42.53 -12.88 -3.75
C LEU A 631 -42.76 -14.24 -3.08
N ALA A 632 -41.74 -15.09 -2.97
CA ALA A 632 -41.84 -16.34 -2.22
C ALA A 632 -42.02 -16.10 -0.72
N ALA A 633 -41.34 -15.10 -0.15
CA ALA A 633 -41.53 -14.69 1.25
C ALA A 633 -42.96 -14.18 1.49
N VAL A 634 -43.46 -13.32 0.60
CA VAL A 634 -44.84 -12.78 0.65
C VAL A 634 -45.90 -13.88 0.59
N ARG A 635 -45.70 -14.93 -0.23
CA ARG A 635 -46.65 -16.07 -0.31
C ARG A 635 -46.76 -16.88 0.99
N ARG A 636 -45.69 -16.92 1.80
CA ARG A 636 -45.65 -17.71 3.05
C ARG A 636 -46.21 -16.97 4.25
N ALA A 637 -46.32 -15.65 4.18
CA ALA A 637 -46.85 -14.83 5.27
C ALA A 637 -48.38 -14.91 5.35
N ASP A 638 -48.93 -14.71 6.55
CA ASP A 638 -50.38 -14.76 6.78
C ASP A 638 -51.08 -13.43 6.43
N ASP A 639 -50.39 -12.31 6.64
CA ASP A 639 -50.91 -10.95 6.45
C ASP A 639 -49.87 -10.00 5.81
N ALA A 640 -50.30 -8.80 5.41
CA ALA A 640 -49.41 -7.81 4.80
C ALA A 640 -48.26 -7.34 5.71
N VAL A 641 -48.46 -7.30 7.03
CA VAL A 641 -47.43 -6.82 7.98
C VAL A 641 -46.30 -7.84 8.09
N GLN A 642 -46.63 -9.13 8.24
CA GLN A 642 -45.67 -10.21 8.24
C GLN A 642 -44.94 -10.34 6.90
N ALA A 643 -45.69 -10.20 5.79
CA ALA A 643 -45.12 -10.24 4.45
C ALA A 643 -44.07 -9.13 4.25
N VAL A 644 -44.40 -7.87 4.59
CA VAL A 644 -43.47 -6.74 4.46
C VAL A 644 -42.30 -6.86 5.44
N THR A 645 -42.50 -7.44 6.63
CA THR A 645 -41.40 -7.75 7.55
C THR A 645 -40.40 -8.73 6.92
N ALA A 646 -40.89 -9.77 6.23
CA ALA A 646 -40.04 -10.71 5.52
C ALA A 646 -39.32 -10.05 4.32
N VAL A 647 -40.01 -9.19 3.56
CA VAL A 647 -39.40 -8.37 2.49
C VAL A 647 -38.28 -7.48 3.03
N ARG A 648 -38.50 -6.81 4.17
CA ARG A 648 -37.48 -5.99 4.86
C ARG A 648 -36.27 -6.82 5.29
N GLY A 649 -36.47 -8.08 5.71
CA GLY A 649 -35.38 -9.02 6.00
C GLY A 649 -34.50 -9.31 4.77
N VAL A 650 -35.11 -9.56 3.60
CA VAL A 650 -34.38 -9.71 2.33
C VAL A 650 -33.62 -8.42 2.00
N ARG A 651 -34.28 -7.26 2.14
CA ARG A 651 -33.66 -5.95 1.93
C ARG A 651 -32.44 -5.74 2.82
N ARG A 652 -32.55 -6.00 4.13
CA ARG A 652 -31.44 -5.85 5.08
C ARG A 652 -30.22 -6.68 4.67
N ARG A 653 -30.42 -7.96 4.34
CA ARG A 653 -29.32 -8.87 3.97
C ARG A 653 -28.61 -8.42 2.70
N GLU A 654 -29.36 -8.03 1.67
CA GLU A 654 -28.77 -7.64 0.38
C GLU A 654 -28.20 -6.22 0.40
N LEU A 655 -28.74 -5.33 1.23
CA LEU A 655 -28.12 -4.04 1.52
C LEU A 655 -26.79 -4.22 2.24
N PHE A 656 -26.72 -5.15 3.21
CA PHE A 656 -25.45 -5.52 3.85
C PHE A 656 -24.45 -6.09 2.84
N ARG A 657 -24.88 -7.03 1.97
CA ARG A 657 -24.01 -7.60 0.93
C ARG A 657 -23.41 -6.51 0.04
N THR A 658 -24.25 -5.59 -0.43
CA THR A 658 -23.83 -4.48 -1.31
C THR A 658 -22.88 -3.54 -0.57
N ALA A 659 -23.20 -3.15 0.66
CA ALA A 659 -22.35 -2.30 1.48
C ALA A 659 -20.99 -2.95 1.80
N ALA A 660 -20.98 -4.25 2.09
CA ALA A 660 -19.76 -5.00 2.35
C ALA A 660 -18.90 -5.13 1.09
N ALA A 661 -19.50 -5.40 -0.08
CA ALA A 661 -18.78 -5.43 -1.35
C ALA A 661 -18.13 -4.09 -1.69
N ASP A 662 -18.87 -2.99 -1.50
CA ASP A 662 -18.40 -1.62 -1.72
C ASP A 662 -17.26 -1.23 -0.78
N ILE A 663 -17.41 -1.54 0.52
CA ILE A 663 -16.34 -1.33 1.52
C ILE A 663 -15.10 -2.14 1.14
N VAL A 664 -15.23 -3.45 0.92
CA VAL A 664 -14.10 -4.33 0.60
C VAL A 664 -13.40 -3.87 -0.69
N GLY A 665 -14.15 -3.52 -1.73
CA GLY A 665 -13.59 -3.00 -2.99
C GLY A 665 -12.91 -1.63 -2.83
N SER A 666 -13.41 -0.78 -1.93
CA SER A 666 -12.82 0.54 -1.65
C SER A 666 -11.56 0.48 -0.78
N TYR A 667 -11.48 -0.45 0.17
CA TYR A 667 -10.30 -0.62 1.04
C TYR A 667 -9.23 -1.50 0.41
N GLY A 668 -9.62 -2.47 -0.42
CA GLY A 668 -8.76 -3.56 -0.84
C GLY A 668 -8.44 -4.54 0.30
N THR A 669 -7.93 -5.69 -0.11
CA THR A 669 -7.44 -6.79 0.75
C THR A 669 -6.10 -7.25 0.23
N GLU A 670 -5.41 -8.12 0.97
CA GLU A 670 -4.15 -8.69 0.48
C GLU A 670 -4.31 -9.50 -0.80
N ALA A 671 -5.47 -10.16 -0.96
CA ALA A 671 -5.77 -11.01 -2.11
C ALA A 671 -6.41 -10.25 -3.28
N GLN A 672 -7.10 -9.15 -3.00
CA GLN A 672 -7.78 -8.31 -3.99
C GLN A 672 -7.44 -6.85 -3.73
N PRO A 673 -6.56 -6.22 -4.52
CA PRO A 673 -6.21 -4.82 -4.34
C PRO A 673 -7.43 -3.92 -4.52
N VAL A 674 -7.31 -2.66 -4.10
CA VAL A 674 -8.34 -1.63 -4.28
C VAL A 674 -8.78 -1.59 -5.75
N GLU A 675 -10.08 -1.52 -5.99
CA GLU A 675 -10.62 -1.39 -7.35
C GLU A 675 -10.08 -0.11 -8.01
N ALA A 676 -9.46 -0.23 -9.17
CA ALA A 676 -8.88 0.91 -9.86
C ALA A 676 -9.97 1.79 -10.50
N ASP A 677 -11.04 1.17 -11.03
CA ASP A 677 -12.18 1.90 -11.59
C ASP A 677 -13.25 2.18 -10.52
N GLN A 678 -13.11 3.32 -9.86
CA GLN A 678 -14.07 3.80 -8.88
C GLN A 678 -15.46 4.06 -9.45
N GLY A 679 -15.57 4.29 -10.76
CA GLY A 679 -16.85 4.43 -11.44
C GLY A 679 -17.59 3.10 -11.52
N ALA A 680 -16.89 2.00 -11.80
CA ALA A 680 -17.49 0.66 -11.81
C ALA A 680 -18.12 0.30 -10.45
N LEU A 681 -17.47 0.67 -9.33
CA LEU A 681 -18.06 0.50 -8.00
C LEU A 681 -19.34 1.33 -7.80
N VAL A 682 -19.33 2.60 -8.25
CA VAL A 682 -20.51 3.47 -8.18
C VAL A 682 -21.68 2.87 -8.95
N ASP A 683 -21.45 2.36 -10.16
CA ASP A 683 -22.49 1.75 -10.99
C ASP A 683 -22.99 0.42 -10.40
N LEU A 684 -22.09 -0.38 -9.82
CA LEU A 684 -22.45 -1.62 -9.11
C LEU A 684 -23.40 -1.33 -7.95
N VAL A 685 -23.04 -0.36 -7.08
CA VAL A 685 -23.86 0.04 -5.94
C VAL A 685 -25.19 0.64 -6.41
N GLY A 686 -25.15 1.55 -7.37
CA GLY A 686 -26.32 2.18 -7.97
C GLY A 686 -27.34 1.17 -8.49
N GLY A 687 -26.87 0.23 -9.31
CA GLY A 687 -27.69 -0.85 -9.86
C GLY A 687 -28.21 -1.79 -8.78
N ALA A 688 -27.36 -2.25 -7.86
CA ALA A 688 -27.76 -3.18 -6.80
C ALA A 688 -28.81 -2.59 -5.85
N VAL A 689 -28.64 -1.34 -5.41
CA VAL A 689 -29.60 -0.67 -4.53
C VAL A 689 -30.92 -0.37 -5.26
N SER A 690 -30.87 -0.08 -6.57
CA SER A 690 -32.06 0.13 -7.41
C SER A 690 -32.83 -1.17 -7.62
N ASP A 691 -32.17 -2.24 -8.02
CA ASP A 691 -32.76 -3.58 -8.15
C ASP A 691 -33.40 -4.05 -6.84
N LEU A 692 -32.70 -3.84 -5.72
CA LEU A 692 -33.21 -4.17 -4.39
C LEU A 692 -34.45 -3.35 -4.02
N THR A 693 -34.47 -2.07 -4.39
CA THR A 693 -35.60 -1.17 -4.14
C THR A 693 -36.81 -1.56 -5.00
N ALA A 694 -36.61 -1.88 -6.28
CA ALA A 694 -37.64 -2.41 -7.17
C ALA A 694 -38.25 -3.71 -6.61
N ALA A 695 -37.40 -4.68 -6.21
CA ALA A 695 -37.86 -5.93 -5.62
C ALA A 695 -38.63 -5.72 -4.30
N THR A 696 -38.18 -4.78 -3.47
CA THR A 696 -38.88 -4.39 -2.22
C THR A 696 -40.28 -3.84 -2.51
N LEU A 697 -40.40 -2.96 -3.50
CA LEU A 697 -41.68 -2.37 -3.93
C LEU A 697 -42.60 -3.42 -4.55
N ALA A 698 -42.09 -4.31 -5.40
CA ALA A 698 -42.86 -5.41 -6.00
C ALA A 698 -43.41 -6.36 -4.93
N GLY A 699 -42.58 -6.72 -3.95
CA GLY A 699 -42.98 -7.54 -2.81
C GLY A 699 -44.06 -6.89 -1.95
N THR A 700 -43.88 -5.61 -1.64
CA THR A 700 -44.84 -4.84 -0.81
C THR A 700 -46.16 -4.63 -1.55
N LEU A 701 -46.10 -4.29 -2.85
CA LEU A 701 -47.29 -4.21 -3.71
C LEU A 701 -48.05 -5.54 -3.67
N ARG A 702 -47.37 -6.68 -3.88
CA ARG A 702 -48.01 -7.99 -3.84
C ARG A 702 -48.60 -8.32 -2.47
N ALA A 703 -47.91 -7.97 -1.38
CA ALA A 703 -48.39 -8.18 -0.02
C ALA A 703 -49.70 -7.41 0.25
N VAL A 704 -49.70 -6.12 -0.10
CA VAL A 704 -50.87 -5.25 0.07
C VAL A 704 -52.05 -5.69 -0.78
N VAL A 705 -51.79 -6.08 -2.04
CA VAL A 705 -52.84 -6.58 -2.94
C VAL A 705 -53.44 -7.87 -2.41
N ARG A 706 -52.61 -8.82 -1.97
CA ARG A 706 -53.05 -10.12 -1.43
C ARG A 706 -53.93 -9.97 -0.21
N ASP A 707 -53.53 -9.13 0.72
CA ASP A 707 -54.20 -8.94 2.00
C ASP A 707 -55.63 -8.40 1.85
N LYS A 708 -55.87 -7.50 0.89
CA LYS A 708 -57.16 -6.82 0.71
C LYS A 708 -57.99 -7.30 -0.48
N TRP A 709 -57.36 -7.82 -1.53
CA TRP A 709 -58.02 -8.18 -2.80
C TRP A 709 -57.67 -9.60 -3.30
N GLY A 710 -56.89 -10.38 -2.54
CA GLY A 710 -56.44 -11.70 -2.99
C GLY A 710 -55.50 -11.59 -4.20
N ASP A 711 -55.80 -12.30 -5.29
CA ASP A 711 -54.85 -12.37 -6.40
C ASP A 711 -54.94 -11.22 -7.40
N VAL A 712 -56.09 -10.53 -7.47
CA VAL A 712 -56.40 -9.59 -8.56
C VAL A 712 -56.93 -8.27 -8.00
N LEU A 713 -56.17 -7.19 -8.22
CA LEU A 713 -56.61 -5.83 -7.96
C LEU A 713 -57.65 -5.38 -9.03
N PRO A 714 -58.70 -4.61 -8.69
CA PRO A 714 -59.69 -4.09 -9.64
C PRO A 714 -59.13 -3.17 -10.74
N THR A 715 -57.85 -2.80 -10.65
CA THR A 715 -57.13 -1.99 -11.63
C THR A 715 -55.78 -2.65 -11.95
N ARG A 716 -55.30 -2.51 -13.18
CA ARG A 716 -53.86 -2.69 -13.48
C ARG A 716 -53.11 -1.55 -12.81
N PHE A 717 -51.95 -1.83 -12.24
CA PHE A 717 -51.21 -0.87 -11.43
C PHE A 717 -49.72 -1.00 -11.72
N ALA A 718 -49.07 0.11 -12.05
CA ALA A 718 -47.65 0.17 -12.35
C ALA A 718 -46.97 1.29 -11.54
N ILE A 719 -45.76 1.00 -11.10
CA ILE A 719 -44.86 1.94 -10.42
C ILE A 719 -43.75 2.27 -11.40
N ILE A 720 -43.56 3.57 -11.63
CA ILE A 720 -42.52 4.11 -12.50
C ILE A 720 -41.46 4.74 -11.60
N GLY A 721 -40.23 4.24 -11.63
CA GLY A 721 -39.09 4.84 -10.94
C GLY A 721 -38.69 6.14 -11.62
N MET A 722 -38.35 7.13 -10.81
CA MET A 722 -37.95 8.48 -11.24
C MET A 722 -36.60 8.85 -10.63
N GLY A 723 -36.06 10.01 -11.01
CA GLY A 723 -34.83 10.54 -10.41
C GLY A 723 -33.67 9.53 -10.42
N ARG A 724 -32.97 9.42 -9.29
CA ARG A 724 -31.87 8.46 -9.16
C ARG A 724 -32.33 7.00 -9.12
N PHE A 725 -33.60 6.74 -8.79
CA PHE A 725 -34.14 5.37 -8.78
C PHE A 725 -34.29 4.84 -10.20
N GLY A 726 -35.02 5.54 -11.06
CA GLY A 726 -35.15 5.15 -12.46
C GLY A 726 -33.85 5.32 -13.25
N GLY A 727 -32.89 6.10 -12.75
CA GLY A 727 -31.54 6.19 -13.30
C GLY A 727 -30.58 5.07 -12.91
N HIS A 728 -30.97 4.11 -12.06
CA HIS A 728 -30.08 3.09 -11.48
C HIS A 728 -28.88 3.68 -10.72
N GLU A 729 -29.10 4.80 -10.02
CA GLU A 729 -28.06 5.63 -9.40
C GLU A 729 -28.31 5.84 -7.90
N LEU A 730 -29.12 4.98 -7.27
CA LEU A 730 -29.38 5.05 -5.83
C LEU A 730 -28.12 4.77 -5.00
N GLY A 731 -27.86 5.64 -4.04
CA GLY A 731 -26.97 5.35 -2.91
C GLY A 731 -27.72 4.83 -1.69
N TYR A 732 -27.00 4.40 -0.66
CA TYR A 732 -27.57 3.78 0.57
C TYR A 732 -28.59 4.65 1.31
N GLY A 733 -28.50 5.97 1.20
CA GLY A 733 -29.39 6.94 1.84
C GLY A 733 -30.45 7.53 0.92
N SER A 734 -30.72 6.91 -0.23
CA SER A 734 -31.65 7.44 -1.23
C SER A 734 -33.08 6.98 -0.98
N ASP A 735 -34.02 7.87 -1.30
CA ASP A 735 -35.45 7.58 -1.31
C ASP A 735 -35.86 6.89 -2.62
N ALA A 736 -37.06 6.30 -2.65
CA ALA A 736 -37.66 5.77 -3.86
C ALA A 736 -38.57 6.83 -4.51
N ASP A 737 -38.00 7.63 -5.40
CA ASP A 737 -38.73 8.56 -6.25
C ASP A 737 -39.58 7.78 -7.29
N VAL A 738 -40.90 7.94 -7.27
CA VAL A 738 -41.81 7.16 -8.12
C VAL A 738 -43.03 7.95 -8.65
N LEU A 739 -43.60 7.47 -9.75
CA LEU A 739 -44.96 7.78 -10.19
C LEU A 739 -45.84 6.53 -10.11
N PHE A 740 -47.13 6.73 -9.84
CA PHE A 740 -48.11 5.66 -9.80
C PHE A 740 -49.12 5.79 -10.94
N VAL A 741 -49.14 4.78 -11.80
CA VAL A 741 -50.01 4.70 -12.97
C VAL A 741 -50.99 3.56 -12.75
N HIS A 742 -52.26 3.78 -13.04
CA HIS A 742 -53.23 2.70 -13.03
C HIS A 742 -54.15 2.72 -14.26
N GLU A 743 -54.81 1.60 -14.54
CA GLU A 743 -55.82 1.49 -15.58
C GLU A 743 -56.94 0.58 -15.07
N PRO A 744 -58.20 1.02 -15.01
CA PRO A 744 -59.32 0.16 -14.62
C PRO A 744 -59.34 -1.12 -15.45
N ARG A 745 -59.62 -2.27 -14.82
CA ARG A 745 -59.83 -3.51 -15.58
C ARG A 745 -61.19 -3.46 -16.30
N ASP A 746 -61.33 -4.28 -17.33
CA ASP A 746 -62.57 -4.37 -18.09
C ASP A 746 -63.77 -4.66 -17.17
N GLY A 747 -64.80 -3.80 -17.25
CA GLY A 747 -66.02 -3.91 -16.43
C GLY A 747 -65.92 -3.34 -15.01
N VAL A 748 -64.78 -2.78 -14.60
CA VAL A 748 -64.62 -2.09 -13.30
C VAL A 748 -64.86 -0.60 -13.43
N ASP A 749 -65.63 -0.01 -12.51
CA ASP A 749 -65.89 1.43 -12.46
C ASP A 749 -64.59 2.24 -12.19
N GLU A 750 -64.46 3.41 -12.84
CA GLU A 750 -63.24 4.23 -12.72
C GLU A 750 -62.97 4.71 -11.29
N ARG A 751 -64.02 5.00 -10.52
CA ARG A 751 -63.91 5.45 -9.13
C ARG A 751 -63.49 4.31 -8.23
N GLU A 752 -64.10 3.13 -8.39
CA GLU A 752 -63.69 1.92 -7.66
C GLU A 752 -62.20 1.60 -7.91
N ALA A 753 -61.78 1.62 -9.18
CA ALA A 753 -60.40 1.40 -9.57
C ALA A 753 -59.43 2.44 -8.96
N GLY A 754 -59.81 3.72 -8.97
CA GLY A 754 -59.04 4.81 -8.38
C GLY A 754 -58.92 4.72 -6.86
N ASP A 755 -60.00 4.39 -6.17
CA ASP A 755 -60.02 4.21 -4.71
C ASP A 755 -59.13 3.02 -4.30
N ALA A 756 -59.19 1.92 -5.05
CA ALA A 756 -58.31 0.77 -4.84
C ALA A 756 -56.83 1.14 -5.03
N ALA A 757 -56.49 1.86 -6.10
CA ALA A 757 -55.11 2.30 -6.36
C ALA A 757 -54.58 3.23 -5.25
N ASN A 758 -55.37 4.20 -4.81
CA ASN A 758 -54.98 5.10 -3.71
C ASN A 758 -54.77 4.33 -2.39
N LYS A 759 -55.63 3.34 -2.12
CA LYS A 759 -55.50 2.49 -0.92
C LYS A 759 -54.25 1.62 -0.95
N VAL A 760 -53.86 1.11 -2.13
CA VAL A 760 -52.59 0.40 -2.32
C VAL A 760 -51.41 1.30 -1.96
N VAL A 761 -51.34 2.51 -2.54
CA VAL A 761 -50.24 3.44 -2.28
C VAL A 761 -50.17 3.85 -0.82
N ALA A 762 -51.30 4.18 -0.20
CA ALA A 762 -51.36 4.54 1.21
C ALA A 762 -50.83 3.43 2.12
N GLU A 763 -51.21 2.18 1.84
CA GLU A 763 -50.78 1.02 2.62
C GLU A 763 -49.29 0.70 2.41
N MET A 764 -48.79 0.77 1.16
CA MET A 764 -47.38 0.58 0.86
C MET A 764 -46.51 1.60 1.60
N ARG A 765 -46.89 2.90 1.55
CA ARG A 765 -46.19 3.97 2.27
C ARG A 765 -46.21 3.73 3.77
N ARG A 766 -47.37 3.35 4.34
CA ARG A 766 -47.49 3.04 5.76
C ARG A 766 -46.55 1.90 6.15
N LEU A 767 -46.65 0.74 5.50
CA LEU A 767 -45.91 -0.48 5.84
C LEU A 767 -44.39 -0.32 5.70
N LEU A 768 -43.92 0.37 4.66
CA LEU A 768 -42.49 0.60 4.43
C LEU A 768 -41.89 1.69 5.33
N GLN A 769 -42.70 2.51 5.99
CA GLN A 769 -42.26 3.57 6.89
C GLN A 769 -42.56 3.30 8.37
N VAL A 770 -43.27 2.20 8.71
CA VAL A 770 -43.48 1.80 10.11
C VAL A 770 -42.11 1.66 10.79
N PRO A 771 -41.89 2.32 11.96
CA PRO A 771 -40.69 2.15 12.75
C PRO A 771 -40.40 0.68 12.99
N SER A 772 -39.20 0.25 12.63
CA SER A 772 -38.78 -1.14 12.78
C SER A 772 -37.28 -1.21 13.05
N ALA A 773 -36.77 -2.42 13.25
CA ALA A 773 -35.34 -2.63 13.35
C ALA A 773 -34.61 -2.30 12.03
N ASP A 774 -35.30 -2.31 10.88
CA ASP A 774 -34.72 -2.06 9.56
C ASP A 774 -34.75 -0.59 9.15
N PRO A 775 -33.76 -0.13 8.34
CA PRO A 775 -33.82 1.20 7.73
C PRO A 775 -35.12 1.39 6.94
N PRO A 776 -35.84 2.51 7.14
CA PRO A 776 -37.07 2.78 6.39
C PRO A 776 -36.77 3.00 4.90
N LEU A 777 -37.74 2.65 4.05
CA LEU A 777 -37.72 3.03 2.63
C LEU A 777 -38.81 4.08 2.41
N LEU A 778 -38.39 5.32 2.22
CA LEU A 778 -39.31 6.41 1.90
C LEU A 778 -39.71 6.29 0.43
N ILE A 779 -41.02 6.39 0.18
CA ILE A 779 -41.57 6.50 -1.17
C ILE A 779 -41.91 7.97 -1.37
N ASP A 780 -41.20 8.61 -2.29
CA ASP A 780 -41.43 9.99 -2.71
C ASP A 780 -42.16 9.99 -4.05
N ALA A 781 -43.25 10.74 -4.14
CA ALA A 781 -44.04 10.90 -5.36
C ALA A 781 -44.18 12.38 -5.76
N ASP A 782 -43.31 13.26 -5.25
CA ASP A 782 -43.39 14.71 -5.46
C ASP A 782 -43.04 15.15 -6.90
N LEU A 783 -42.47 14.25 -7.71
CA LEU A 783 -42.21 14.47 -9.14
C LEU A 783 -43.45 14.24 -10.03
N ARG A 784 -44.61 13.91 -9.46
CA ARG A 784 -45.85 13.73 -10.22
C ARG A 784 -46.38 15.06 -10.80
N PRO A 785 -47.17 15.01 -11.87
CA PRO A 785 -47.86 16.18 -12.41
C PRO A 785 -48.58 16.99 -11.31
N GLU A 786 -48.34 18.30 -11.28
CA GLU A 786 -48.82 19.26 -10.26
C GLU A 786 -48.19 19.07 -8.86
N GLY A 787 -47.13 18.26 -8.75
CA GLY A 787 -46.36 18.02 -7.54
C GLY A 787 -47.23 17.58 -6.37
N ARG A 788 -47.00 18.17 -5.18
CA ARG A 788 -47.77 17.87 -3.96
C ARG A 788 -49.27 18.13 -4.08
N SER A 789 -49.66 19.05 -4.96
CA SER A 789 -51.06 19.43 -5.17
C SER A 789 -51.78 18.50 -6.14
N GLY A 790 -51.05 17.67 -6.90
CA GLY A 790 -51.62 16.71 -7.84
C GLY A 790 -52.07 15.40 -7.19
N PRO A 791 -52.99 14.66 -7.83
CA PRO A 791 -53.42 13.33 -7.38
C PRO A 791 -52.24 12.38 -7.30
N LEU A 792 -52.20 11.60 -6.21
CA LEU A 792 -51.09 10.68 -5.89
C LEU A 792 -50.97 9.52 -6.88
N VAL A 793 -52.09 9.09 -7.45
CA VAL A 793 -52.18 8.06 -8.49
C VAL A 793 -53.04 8.62 -9.61
N ARG A 794 -52.63 8.37 -10.87
CA ARG A 794 -53.38 8.80 -12.07
C ARG A 794 -53.60 7.64 -13.02
N THR A 795 -54.67 7.72 -13.80
CA THR A 795 -54.86 6.79 -14.91
C THR A 795 -53.88 7.08 -16.04
N LEU A 796 -53.54 6.08 -16.86
CA LEU A 796 -52.72 6.31 -18.07
C LEU A 796 -53.35 7.38 -18.98
N LYS A 797 -54.67 7.35 -19.17
CA LYS A 797 -55.42 8.38 -19.93
C LYS A 797 -55.31 9.76 -19.29
N SER A 798 -55.30 9.86 -17.96
CA SER A 798 -55.11 11.13 -17.25
C SER A 798 -53.70 11.68 -17.47
N TYR A 799 -52.67 10.84 -17.48
CA TYR A 799 -51.31 11.24 -17.87
C TYR A 799 -51.26 11.72 -19.33
N GLU A 800 -51.87 10.98 -20.27
CA GLU A 800 -51.91 11.37 -21.69
C GLU A 800 -52.58 12.74 -21.87
N ALA A 801 -53.74 12.93 -21.25
CA ALA A 801 -54.47 14.19 -21.28
C ALA A 801 -53.65 15.32 -20.64
N TYR A 802 -52.95 15.03 -19.53
CA TYR A 802 -52.09 16.00 -18.85
C TYR A 802 -50.97 16.48 -19.76
N TYR A 803 -50.14 15.55 -20.25
CA TYR A 803 -48.97 15.89 -21.03
C TYR A 803 -49.32 16.50 -22.41
N ARG A 804 -50.46 16.14 -23.00
CA ARG A 804 -50.91 16.75 -24.26
C ARG A 804 -51.27 18.23 -24.11
N ARG A 805 -51.81 18.65 -22.97
CA ARG A 805 -52.41 20.00 -22.80
C ARG A 805 -51.62 20.93 -21.88
N TRP A 806 -50.93 20.40 -20.88
CA TRP A 806 -50.37 21.19 -19.79
C TRP A 806 -48.90 20.86 -19.47
N SER A 807 -48.24 20.00 -20.28
CA SER A 807 -46.83 19.65 -20.07
C SER A 807 -45.97 20.91 -20.04
N LEU A 808 -45.21 21.09 -18.97
CA LEU A 808 -44.20 22.12 -18.88
C LEU A 808 -42.86 21.59 -19.41
N GLY A 809 -42.03 22.44 -20.01
CA GLY A 809 -40.76 22.03 -20.62
C GLY A 809 -39.79 21.35 -19.64
N TRP A 810 -39.90 21.66 -18.35
CA TRP A 810 -39.09 21.04 -17.30
C TRP A 810 -39.53 19.64 -16.91
N GLU A 811 -40.79 19.26 -17.13
CA GLU A 811 -41.27 17.92 -16.79
C GLU A 811 -40.62 16.87 -17.69
N SER A 812 -40.36 17.22 -18.96
CA SER A 812 -39.56 16.41 -19.88
C SER A 812 -38.16 16.07 -19.33
N HIS A 813 -37.56 16.98 -18.56
CA HIS A 813 -36.26 16.78 -17.93
C HIS A 813 -36.31 15.70 -16.84
N ALA A 814 -37.35 15.70 -16.00
CA ALA A 814 -37.54 14.65 -14.99
C ALA A 814 -37.90 13.29 -15.62
N LEU A 815 -38.65 13.30 -16.73
CA LEU A 815 -39.07 12.09 -17.44
C LEU A 815 -37.93 11.33 -18.15
N LEU A 816 -36.76 11.96 -18.36
CA LEU A 816 -35.55 11.25 -18.80
C LEU A 816 -35.14 10.13 -17.85
N ARG A 817 -35.54 10.22 -16.58
CA ARG A 817 -35.26 9.20 -15.55
C ARG A 817 -36.38 8.19 -15.37
N ALA A 818 -37.48 8.30 -16.12
CA ALA A 818 -38.63 7.42 -15.94
C ALA A 818 -38.38 6.00 -16.47
N GLU A 819 -38.56 5.00 -15.60
CA GLU A 819 -38.44 3.57 -15.93
C GLU A 819 -39.49 2.74 -15.19
N PHE A 820 -40.00 1.66 -15.80
CA PHE A 820 -40.87 0.71 -15.11
C PHE A 820 -40.12 -0.10 -14.04
N VAL A 821 -40.58 -0.06 -12.78
CA VAL A 821 -39.89 -0.73 -11.66
C VAL A 821 -40.71 -1.79 -10.94
N ALA A 822 -42.04 -1.76 -10.98
CA ALA A 822 -42.87 -2.79 -10.37
C ALA A 822 -44.34 -2.71 -10.83
N GLY A 823 -45.06 -3.84 -10.79
CA GLY A 823 -46.49 -3.90 -11.10
C GLY A 823 -46.78 -4.53 -12.47
N ASP A 824 -47.79 -4.01 -13.16
CA ASP A 824 -48.21 -4.46 -14.50
C ASP A 824 -47.24 -3.95 -15.57
N GLU A 825 -46.49 -4.87 -16.17
CA GLU A 825 -45.41 -4.56 -17.12
C GLU A 825 -45.93 -3.94 -18.43
N ASP A 826 -47.09 -4.38 -18.91
CA ASP A 826 -47.71 -3.81 -20.12
C ASP A 826 -48.13 -2.36 -19.90
N LEU A 827 -48.76 -2.06 -18.76
CA LEU A 827 -49.11 -0.69 -18.38
C LEU A 827 -47.86 0.19 -18.22
N GLY A 828 -46.81 -0.34 -17.60
CA GLY A 828 -45.53 0.36 -17.45
C GLY A 828 -44.89 0.69 -18.80
N ARG A 829 -44.83 -0.28 -19.71
CA ARG A 829 -44.34 -0.08 -21.08
C ARG A 829 -45.14 0.97 -21.83
N ARG A 830 -46.47 0.91 -21.79
CA ARG A 830 -47.36 1.92 -22.43
C ARG A 830 -47.17 3.31 -21.84
N PHE A 831 -46.86 3.43 -20.54
CA PHE A 831 -46.50 4.71 -19.93
C PHE A 831 -45.18 5.24 -20.49
N VAL A 832 -44.17 4.38 -20.65
CA VAL A 832 -42.88 4.77 -21.24
C VAL A 832 -43.06 5.22 -22.70
N GLU A 833 -43.82 4.47 -23.50
CA GLU A 833 -44.17 4.84 -24.88
C GLU A 833 -44.90 6.19 -24.97
N LEU A 834 -45.75 6.51 -23.98
CA LEU A 834 -46.44 7.80 -23.90
C LEU A 834 -45.48 8.98 -23.68
N ILE A 835 -44.44 8.81 -22.88
CA ILE A 835 -43.52 9.91 -22.50
C ILE A 835 -42.30 10.02 -23.40
N ASP A 836 -41.95 8.99 -24.17
CA ASP A 836 -40.78 8.97 -25.05
C ASP A 836 -40.72 10.18 -26.00
N PRO A 837 -41.81 10.57 -26.68
CA PRO A 837 -41.82 11.78 -27.51
C PRO A 837 -41.60 13.09 -26.74
N LEU A 838 -41.87 13.11 -25.43
CA LEU A 838 -41.69 14.30 -24.58
C LEU A 838 -40.24 14.46 -24.13
N ARG A 839 -39.56 13.34 -23.84
CA ARG A 839 -38.16 13.32 -23.38
C ARG A 839 -37.14 13.21 -24.51
N TYR A 840 -37.56 12.79 -25.70
CA TYR A 840 -36.75 12.81 -26.93
C TYR A 840 -37.53 13.48 -28.08
N PRO A 841 -37.80 14.80 -27.99
CA PRO A 841 -38.61 15.52 -28.96
C PRO A 841 -38.02 15.44 -30.37
N ALA A 842 -38.88 15.23 -31.36
CA ALA A 842 -38.46 15.23 -32.76
C ALA A 842 -37.90 16.61 -33.15
N GLY A 843 -36.64 16.65 -33.60
CA GLY A 843 -35.93 17.89 -33.90
C GLY A 843 -35.23 18.55 -32.70
N GLY A 844 -35.25 17.92 -31.52
CA GLY A 844 -34.59 18.41 -30.31
C GLY A 844 -35.37 19.51 -29.59
N LEU A 845 -34.73 20.13 -28.60
CA LEU A 845 -35.31 21.26 -27.86
C LEU A 845 -35.26 22.56 -28.66
N THR A 846 -36.27 23.41 -28.45
CA THR A 846 -36.22 24.81 -28.88
C THR A 846 -35.30 25.63 -27.97
N GLU A 847 -34.73 26.71 -28.51
CA GLU A 847 -33.88 27.62 -27.73
C GLU A 847 -34.59 28.25 -26.52
N ASP A 848 -35.90 28.47 -26.61
CA ASP A 848 -36.70 28.97 -25.48
C ASP A 848 -36.82 27.93 -24.36
N ALA A 849 -36.98 26.65 -24.71
CA ALA A 849 -37.01 25.55 -23.74
C ALA A 849 -35.64 25.35 -23.07
N VAL A 850 -34.54 25.48 -23.83
CA VAL A 850 -33.17 25.45 -23.26
C VAL A 850 -32.99 26.59 -22.25
N ARG A 851 -33.42 27.82 -22.59
CA ARG A 851 -33.35 28.96 -21.66
C ARG A 851 -34.21 28.76 -20.41
N GLU A 852 -35.38 28.14 -20.53
CA GLU A 852 -36.24 27.81 -19.38
C GLU A 852 -35.55 26.80 -18.44
N ILE A 853 -34.95 25.73 -18.98
CA ILE A 853 -34.20 24.73 -18.22
C ILE A 853 -33.01 25.38 -17.49
N ARG A 854 -32.25 26.24 -18.16
CA ARG A 854 -31.15 27.00 -17.55
C ARG A 854 -31.61 27.87 -16.37
N ARG A 855 -32.73 28.58 -16.52
CA ARG A 855 -33.32 29.42 -15.45
C ARG A 855 -33.79 28.58 -14.26
N LEU A 856 -34.38 27.41 -14.53
CA LEU A 856 -34.79 26.48 -13.49
C LEU A 856 -33.59 25.94 -12.71
N LYS A 857 -32.51 25.58 -13.40
CA LYS A 857 -31.27 25.14 -12.76
C LYS A 857 -30.70 26.22 -11.85
N ALA A 858 -30.56 27.45 -12.35
CA ALA A 858 -30.03 28.57 -11.59
C ALA A 858 -30.88 28.88 -10.33
N ARG A 859 -32.21 28.80 -10.45
CA ARG A 859 -33.12 28.97 -9.31
C ARG A 859 -33.00 27.83 -8.30
N MET A 860 -32.87 26.59 -8.77
CA MET A 860 -32.68 25.44 -7.88
C MET A 860 -31.38 25.55 -7.09
N GLU A 861 -30.29 26.01 -7.71
CA GLU A 861 -29.00 26.27 -7.03
C GLU A 861 -29.14 27.31 -5.90
N SER A 862 -29.89 28.39 -6.13
CA SER A 862 -30.04 29.48 -5.15
C SER A 862 -31.06 29.19 -4.05
N GLU A 863 -32.15 28.47 -4.35
CA GLU A 863 -33.28 28.27 -3.43
C GLU A 863 -33.20 26.96 -2.62
N ARG A 864 -32.54 25.90 -3.12
CA ARG A 864 -32.55 24.58 -2.49
C ARG A 864 -31.31 24.24 -1.65
N LEU A 865 -30.25 25.02 -1.74
CA LEU A 865 -29.09 24.82 -0.87
C LEU A 865 -29.47 25.12 0.59
N PRO A 866 -29.23 24.21 1.56
CA PRO A 866 -29.59 24.44 2.95
C PRO A 866 -28.93 25.70 3.54
N ARG A 867 -29.67 26.48 4.33
CA ARG A 867 -29.13 27.67 5.00
C ARG A 867 -27.94 27.30 5.90
N GLY A 868 -26.79 27.93 5.67
CA GLY A 868 -25.56 27.72 6.44
C GLY A 868 -24.70 26.54 5.94
N ALA A 869 -25.11 25.80 4.91
CA ALA A 869 -24.25 24.81 4.28
C ALA A 869 -23.14 25.49 3.45
N ASP A 870 -21.92 24.97 3.50
CA ASP A 870 -20.83 25.41 2.61
C ASP A 870 -21.10 24.86 1.19
N PRO A 871 -21.38 25.72 0.19
CA PRO A 871 -21.61 25.27 -1.18
C PRO A 871 -20.43 24.48 -1.75
N LYS A 872 -19.20 24.78 -1.33
CA LYS A 872 -17.98 24.15 -1.84
C LYS A 872 -17.78 22.72 -1.36
N LEU A 873 -18.56 22.28 -0.36
CA LEU A 873 -18.49 20.95 0.23
C LEU A 873 -19.79 20.16 0.05
N HIS A 874 -20.77 20.71 -0.67
CA HIS A 874 -22.07 20.07 -0.87
C HIS A 874 -22.06 19.22 -2.16
N ALA A 875 -21.95 17.90 -2.02
CA ALA A 875 -21.84 16.91 -3.10
C ALA A 875 -22.99 16.94 -4.11
N LYS A 876 -24.22 17.26 -3.66
CA LYS A 876 -25.40 17.26 -4.52
C LYS A 876 -25.66 18.58 -5.26
N LEU A 877 -25.81 19.67 -4.52
CA LEU A 877 -26.25 20.98 -5.01
C LEU A 877 -25.14 22.03 -5.11
N GLY A 878 -23.92 21.71 -4.63
CA GLY A 878 -22.79 22.62 -4.75
C GLY A 878 -22.30 22.76 -6.20
N PRO A 879 -21.56 23.84 -6.53
CA PRO A 879 -21.01 24.04 -7.87
C PRO A 879 -20.11 22.87 -8.28
N GLY A 880 -20.36 22.29 -9.45
CA GLY A 880 -19.68 21.10 -9.96
C GLY A 880 -20.05 19.79 -9.24
N GLY A 881 -21.09 19.80 -8.41
CA GLY A 881 -21.65 18.61 -7.77
C GLY A 881 -22.57 17.81 -8.69
N LEU A 882 -23.22 16.79 -8.14
CA LEU A 882 -24.05 15.84 -8.90
C LEU A 882 -25.11 16.51 -9.77
N SER A 883 -25.78 17.53 -9.23
CA SER A 883 -26.84 18.20 -9.96
C SER A 883 -26.33 18.97 -11.18
N ASP A 884 -25.09 19.46 -11.17
CA ASP A 884 -24.52 20.15 -12.34
C ASP A 884 -24.27 19.16 -13.47
N VAL A 885 -23.65 18.02 -13.14
CA VAL A 885 -23.36 16.97 -14.12
C VAL A 885 -24.66 16.37 -14.67
N GLU A 886 -25.60 16.00 -13.79
CA GLU A 886 -26.88 15.42 -14.20
C GLU A 886 -27.65 16.34 -15.15
N TRP A 887 -27.81 17.63 -14.83
CA TRP A 887 -28.55 18.55 -15.68
C TRP A 887 -27.84 18.82 -17.00
N THR A 888 -26.51 18.84 -17.00
CA THR A 888 -25.71 18.98 -18.24
C THR A 888 -25.96 17.80 -19.17
N VAL A 889 -25.89 16.58 -18.65
CA VAL A 889 -26.13 15.36 -19.42
C VAL A 889 -27.59 15.30 -19.88
N GLN A 890 -28.56 15.61 -19.01
CA GLN A 890 -29.98 15.62 -19.36
C GLN A 890 -30.31 16.65 -20.44
N LEU A 891 -29.69 17.83 -20.43
CA LEU A 891 -29.82 18.80 -21.50
C LEU A 891 -29.32 18.25 -22.84
N LEU A 892 -28.17 17.57 -22.85
CA LEU A 892 -27.64 16.92 -24.05
C LEU A 892 -28.60 15.83 -24.56
N GLN A 893 -29.18 15.04 -23.66
CA GLN A 893 -30.18 14.02 -24.02
C GLN A 893 -31.43 14.63 -24.64
N LEU A 894 -31.95 15.74 -24.10
CA LEU A 894 -33.14 16.41 -24.65
C LEU A 894 -32.86 17.05 -26.02
N ARG A 895 -31.65 17.59 -26.22
CA ARG A 895 -31.25 18.20 -27.50
C ARG A 895 -31.01 17.15 -28.58
N HIS A 896 -30.28 16.08 -28.24
CA HIS A 896 -29.69 15.19 -29.23
C HIS A 896 -30.19 13.74 -29.18
N GLY A 897 -30.98 13.37 -28.17
CA GLY A 897 -31.50 12.01 -28.03
C GLY A 897 -32.42 11.58 -29.16
N HIS A 898 -32.99 12.52 -29.90
CA HIS A 898 -33.74 12.23 -31.11
C HIS A 898 -32.86 11.70 -32.26
N GLU A 899 -31.60 12.15 -32.35
CA GLU A 899 -30.61 11.75 -33.38
C GLU A 899 -29.75 10.56 -32.92
N VAL A 900 -29.33 10.56 -31.65
CA VAL A 900 -28.38 9.58 -31.11
C VAL A 900 -29.09 8.62 -30.16
N ALA A 901 -29.29 7.38 -30.63
CA ALA A 901 -29.96 6.35 -29.86
C ALA A 901 -29.26 6.04 -28.51
N GLY A 902 -27.92 6.14 -28.44
CA GLY A 902 -27.16 5.93 -27.21
C GLY A 902 -27.49 6.92 -26.08
N LEU A 903 -28.03 8.10 -26.40
CA LEU A 903 -28.51 9.08 -25.41
C LEU A 903 -29.89 8.72 -24.84
N ARG A 904 -30.59 7.73 -25.42
CA ARG A 904 -31.91 7.27 -24.95
C ARG A 904 -31.80 6.25 -23.82
N THR A 905 -31.14 6.67 -22.75
CA THR A 905 -30.92 5.89 -21.53
C THR A 905 -31.35 6.71 -20.32
N THR A 906 -31.76 6.04 -19.25
CA THR A 906 -32.10 6.70 -17.98
C THR A 906 -30.86 7.00 -17.13
N ARG A 907 -29.68 6.51 -17.52
CA ARG A 907 -28.44 6.53 -16.73
C ARG A 907 -27.47 7.63 -17.18
N THR A 908 -26.86 8.34 -16.24
CA THR A 908 -26.02 9.54 -16.48
C THR A 908 -24.71 9.19 -17.17
N ARG A 909 -23.92 8.27 -16.62
CA ARG A 909 -22.59 7.94 -17.18
C ARG A 909 -22.69 7.32 -18.58
N PRO A 910 -23.60 6.37 -18.86
CA PRO A 910 -23.81 5.89 -20.23
C PRO A 910 -24.26 6.99 -21.20
N ALA A 911 -25.11 7.93 -20.77
CA ALA A 911 -25.51 9.07 -21.60
C ALA A 911 -24.33 10.02 -21.86
N LEU A 912 -23.47 10.28 -20.87
CA LEU A 912 -22.27 11.10 -21.02
C LEU A 912 -21.27 10.45 -22.00
N ALA A 913 -21.06 9.14 -21.89
CA ALA A 913 -20.23 8.38 -22.84
C ALA A 913 -20.80 8.44 -24.26
N ALA A 914 -22.11 8.27 -24.42
CA ALA A 914 -22.77 8.39 -25.73
C ALA A 914 -22.66 9.81 -26.30
N ALA A 915 -22.74 10.85 -25.47
CA ALA A 915 -22.56 12.24 -25.89
C ALA A 915 -21.12 12.50 -26.39
N ARG A 916 -20.12 11.93 -25.70
CA ARG A 916 -18.71 11.97 -26.12
C ARG A 916 -18.51 11.25 -27.45
N ASP A 917 -19.01 10.03 -27.57
CA ASP A 917 -18.82 9.20 -28.77
C ASP A 917 -19.50 9.82 -30.00
N ALA A 918 -20.57 10.59 -29.79
CA ALA A 918 -21.24 11.38 -30.83
C ALA A 918 -20.56 12.75 -31.10
N GLY A 919 -19.53 13.13 -30.34
CA GLY A 919 -18.80 14.38 -30.52
C GLY A 919 -19.47 15.63 -29.94
N PHE A 920 -20.54 15.49 -29.14
CA PHE A 920 -21.19 16.62 -28.47
C PHE A 920 -20.43 17.11 -27.24
N VAL A 921 -19.54 16.29 -26.70
CA VAL A 921 -18.68 16.59 -25.56
C VAL A 921 -17.27 16.12 -25.89
N SER A 922 -16.25 16.94 -25.62
CA SER A 922 -14.85 16.52 -25.79
C SER A 922 -14.50 15.39 -24.81
N ALA A 923 -13.47 14.59 -25.13
CA ALA A 923 -13.01 13.52 -24.23
C ALA A 923 -12.62 14.06 -22.85
N GLU A 924 -11.92 15.21 -22.80
CA GLU A 924 -11.49 15.86 -21.56
C GLU A 924 -12.67 16.37 -20.71
N HIS A 925 -13.69 16.95 -21.35
CA HIS A 925 -14.90 17.40 -20.66
C HIS A 925 -15.70 16.22 -20.11
N ALA A 926 -15.82 15.14 -20.89
CA ALA A 926 -16.51 13.94 -20.46
C ALA A 926 -15.80 13.28 -19.26
N GLU A 927 -14.46 13.16 -19.31
CA GLU A 927 -13.66 12.65 -18.19
C GLU A 927 -13.82 13.53 -16.93
N THR A 928 -13.76 14.85 -17.07
CA THR A 928 -13.93 15.79 -15.94
C THR A 928 -15.31 15.67 -15.29
N LEU A 929 -16.37 15.55 -16.08
CA LEU A 929 -17.74 15.38 -15.58
C LEU A 929 -17.95 14.00 -14.93
N ASP A 930 -17.36 12.95 -15.51
CA ASP A 930 -17.41 11.59 -14.95
C ASP A 930 -16.68 11.51 -13.61
N GLU A 931 -15.47 12.06 -13.51
CA GLU A 931 -14.70 12.15 -12.27
C GLU A 931 -15.51 12.84 -11.16
N ALA A 932 -16.15 13.96 -11.46
CA ALA A 932 -16.96 14.69 -10.50
C ALA A 932 -18.23 13.93 -10.09
N TRP A 933 -18.90 13.27 -11.03
CA TRP A 933 -20.07 12.44 -10.77
C TRP A 933 -19.75 11.26 -9.83
N VAL A 934 -18.66 10.55 -10.14
CA VAL A 934 -18.18 9.40 -9.37
C VAL A 934 -17.79 9.86 -7.96
N LEU A 935 -16.94 10.88 -7.85
CA LEU A 935 -16.46 11.37 -6.55
C LEU A 935 -17.62 11.86 -5.68
N ALA A 936 -18.52 12.67 -6.21
CA ALA A 936 -19.65 13.20 -5.44
C ALA A 936 -20.65 12.10 -5.03
N THR A 937 -20.84 11.06 -5.86
CA THR A 937 -21.66 9.90 -5.48
C THR A 937 -20.98 9.09 -4.37
N ARG A 938 -19.68 8.83 -4.48
CA ARG A 938 -18.90 8.14 -3.44
C ARG A 938 -18.93 8.91 -2.11
N VAL A 939 -18.82 10.24 -2.12
CA VAL A 939 -18.93 11.06 -0.90
C VAL A 939 -20.27 10.82 -0.19
N ARG A 940 -21.39 10.83 -0.92
CA ARG A 940 -22.72 10.58 -0.33
C ARG A 940 -22.85 9.17 0.24
N ASN A 941 -22.31 8.17 -0.46
CA ASN A 941 -22.26 6.79 0.03
C ASN A 941 -21.40 6.70 1.30
N ALA A 942 -20.20 7.29 1.29
CA ALA A 942 -19.30 7.33 2.43
C ALA A 942 -19.95 7.94 3.66
N VAL A 943 -20.62 9.09 3.51
CA VAL A 943 -21.33 9.77 4.61
C VAL A 943 -22.39 8.85 5.23
N MET A 944 -23.18 8.16 4.40
CA MET A 944 -24.20 7.23 4.89
C MET A 944 -23.56 5.99 5.55
N LEU A 945 -22.52 5.41 4.95
CA LEU A 945 -21.81 4.24 5.49
C LEU A 945 -21.18 4.54 6.85
N VAL A 946 -20.47 5.67 6.96
CA VAL A 946 -19.78 6.10 8.18
C VAL A 946 -20.77 6.47 9.27
N ARG A 947 -21.76 7.31 8.97
CA ARG A 947 -22.62 7.91 10.00
C ARG A 947 -23.89 7.10 10.30
N GLY A 948 -24.28 6.20 9.39
CA GLY A 948 -25.59 5.53 9.41
C GLY A 948 -26.76 6.48 9.13
N ARG A 949 -26.48 7.71 8.66
CA ARG A 949 -27.47 8.73 8.29
C ARG A 949 -27.09 9.40 6.98
N ALA A 950 -28.09 9.63 6.13
CA ALA A 950 -27.89 10.28 4.84
C ALA A 950 -27.40 11.73 5.03
N GLY A 951 -26.58 12.19 4.10
CA GLY A 951 -26.11 13.57 4.06
C GLY A 951 -25.47 13.89 2.71
N ASP A 952 -25.60 15.15 2.29
CA ASP A 952 -25.07 15.64 1.02
C ASP A 952 -23.80 16.49 1.19
N THR A 953 -23.29 16.63 2.42
CA THR A 953 -22.09 17.41 2.75
C THR A 953 -21.13 16.57 3.58
N PHE A 954 -19.83 16.85 3.46
CA PHE A 954 -18.79 16.26 4.31
C PHE A 954 -19.09 16.47 5.82
N PRO A 955 -18.77 15.50 6.69
CA PRO A 955 -18.94 15.65 8.13
C PRO A 955 -18.06 16.76 8.71
N THR A 956 -18.56 17.45 9.73
CA THR A 956 -17.77 18.45 10.49
C THR A 956 -17.01 17.83 11.66
N ASP A 957 -17.44 16.66 12.14
CA ASP A 957 -16.74 15.92 13.17
C ASP A 957 -15.43 15.34 12.60
N PRO A 958 -14.26 15.59 13.23
CA PRO A 958 -12.97 15.14 12.68
C PRO A 958 -12.84 13.63 12.52
N ARG A 959 -13.48 12.82 13.39
CA ARG A 959 -13.42 11.36 13.30
C ARG A 959 -14.31 10.86 12.16
N GLU A 960 -15.53 11.37 12.05
CA GLU A 960 -16.42 11.07 10.91
C GLU A 960 -15.76 11.50 9.58
N LEU A 961 -15.09 12.66 9.55
CA LEU A 961 -14.41 13.15 8.35
C LEU A 961 -13.21 12.29 7.95
N ALA A 962 -12.39 11.88 8.93
CA ALA A 962 -11.26 10.97 8.68
C ALA A 962 -11.74 9.60 8.17
N ALA A 963 -12.86 9.09 8.71
CA ALA A 963 -13.49 7.85 8.26
C ALA A 963 -14.00 7.93 6.81
N VAL A 964 -14.63 9.05 6.44
CA VAL A 964 -15.01 9.33 5.05
C VAL A 964 -13.77 9.38 4.15
N GLY A 965 -12.70 10.03 4.59
CA GLY A 965 -11.42 10.07 3.86
C GLY A 965 -10.84 8.68 3.60
N ARG A 966 -10.83 7.81 4.62
CA ARG A 966 -10.39 6.41 4.48
C ARG A 966 -11.18 5.64 3.45
N TYR A 967 -12.52 5.73 3.48
CA TYR A 967 -13.37 5.08 2.47
C TYR A 967 -13.11 5.62 1.05
N LEU A 968 -12.80 6.91 0.91
CA LEU A 968 -12.50 7.52 -0.39
C LEU A 968 -11.09 7.19 -0.93
N GLY A 969 -10.23 6.55 -0.11
CA GLY A 969 -8.87 6.14 -0.49
C GLY A 969 -7.76 7.00 0.13
N HIS A 970 -8.10 7.95 1.01
CA HIS A 970 -7.11 8.81 1.67
C HIS A 970 -6.61 8.19 2.98
N GLY A 971 -5.31 8.28 3.23
CA GLY A 971 -4.69 7.79 4.46
C GLY A 971 -5.11 8.58 5.72
N SER A 972 -4.78 8.02 6.90
CA SER A 972 -5.01 8.71 8.18
C SER A 972 -4.25 10.06 8.23
N GLY A 973 -4.93 11.12 8.68
CA GLY A 973 -4.39 12.47 8.74
C GLY A 973 -4.40 13.24 7.40
N HIS A 974 -4.93 12.66 6.32
CA HIS A 974 -5.02 13.28 4.99
C HIS A 974 -6.43 13.78 4.63
N ALA A 975 -7.29 13.99 5.63
CA ALA A 975 -8.63 14.54 5.42
C ALA A 975 -8.63 15.93 4.75
N GLY A 976 -7.57 16.73 4.96
CA GLY A 976 -7.39 18.00 4.26
C GLY A 976 -7.19 17.81 2.76
N ASP A 977 -6.31 16.89 2.38
CA ASP A 977 -6.00 16.60 0.96
C ASP A 977 -7.24 16.13 0.21
N MET A 978 -8.07 15.27 0.84
CA MET A 978 -9.37 14.85 0.33
C MET A 978 -10.30 16.03 0.01
N LEU A 979 -10.43 16.98 0.95
CA LEU A 979 -11.31 18.13 0.75
C LEU A 979 -10.81 19.03 -0.39
N ASP A 980 -9.49 19.16 -0.53
CA ASP A 980 -8.89 19.96 -1.59
C ASP A 980 -8.97 19.29 -2.96
N GLU A 981 -8.85 17.96 -3.02
CA GLU A 981 -9.12 17.17 -4.22
C GLU A 981 -10.58 17.35 -4.65
N TYR A 982 -11.54 17.14 -3.74
CA TYR A 982 -12.96 17.32 -4.03
C TYR A 982 -13.24 18.73 -4.56
N ARG A 983 -12.73 19.78 -3.89
CA ARG A 983 -12.89 21.17 -4.34
C ARG A 983 -12.28 21.40 -5.72
N ARG A 984 -11.14 20.79 -6.03
CA ARG A 984 -10.46 20.93 -7.32
C ARG A 984 -11.29 20.27 -8.43
N THR A 985 -11.74 19.05 -8.21
CA THR A 985 -12.58 18.29 -9.17
C THR A 985 -13.92 19.00 -9.39
N ALA A 986 -14.59 19.43 -8.33
CA ALA A 986 -15.82 20.21 -8.42
C ALA A 986 -15.62 21.53 -9.18
N ARG A 987 -14.52 22.27 -8.95
CA ARG A 987 -14.23 23.48 -9.74
C ARG A 987 -14.02 23.18 -11.23
N ARG A 988 -13.28 22.13 -11.58
CA ARG A 988 -13.07 21.72 -12.98
C ARG A 988 -14.39 21.37 -13.65
N ALA A 989 -15.21 20.53 -13.01
CA ALA A 989 -16.53 20.19 -13.52
C ALA A 989 -17.43 21.41 -13.65
N ARG A 990 -17.37 22.36 -12.70
CA ARG A 990 -18.15 23.61 -12.83
C ARG A 990 -17.75 24.41 -14.07
N MET A 991 -16.46 24.54 -14.39
CA MET A 991 -16.02 25.24 -15.60
C MET A 991 -16.57 24.57 -16.87
N VAL A 992 -16.54 23.24 -16.93
CA VAL A 992 -17.11 22.48 -18.04
C VAL A 992 -18.63 22.68 -18.13
N VAL A 993 -19.33 22.73 -16.99
CA VAL A 993 -20.78 22.99 -16.93
C VAL A 993 -21.11 24.40 -17.40
N GLU A 994 -20.32 25.41 -17.03
CA GLU A 994 -20.50 26.77 -17.55
C GLU A 994 -20.42 26.80 -19.09
N GLU A 995 -19.49 26.05 -19.67
CA GLU A 995 -19.32 25.96 -21.13
C GLU A 995 -20.42 25.14 -21.82
N LEU A 996 -20.75 23.96 -21.31
CA LEU A 996 -21.67 23.04 -21.99
C LEU A 996 -23.14 23.33 -21.68
N PHE A 997 -23.44 23.79 -20.47
CA PHE A 997 -24.80 24.01 -20.01
C PHE A 997 -25.23 25.46 -20.06
N TYR A 998 -24.36 26.45 -19.77
CA TYR A 998 -24.76 27.86 -19.67
C TYR A 998 -24.38 28.74 -20.86
N ALA A 999 -23.25 28.48 -21.54
CA ALA A 999 -22.90 29.16 -22.79
C ALA A 999 -23.93 28.86 -23.89
#